data_AF-A0AAE1WXM2-F1
#
_entry.id   AF-A0AAE1WXM2-F1
#
_cell.length_a   1.000
_cell.length_b   1.000
_cell.length_c   1.000
_cell.angle_alpha   90.00
_cell.angle_beta   90.00
_cell.angle_gamma   90.00
#
_symmetry.space_group_name_H-M   'P 1'
#
loop_
_entity.id
_entity.type
_entity.pdbx_description
1 polymer ?
#
loop_
_entity_poly.entity_id
_entity_poly.type
_entity_poly.pdbx_seq_one_letter_code
_entity_poly.pdbx_strand_id
1 'polypeptide(L)'
;MSSSISLFFSTLLLFFFIISSTFAQPFRCTSPRSTCKALVDYVSPNATTLSAITTLFTIKNLRTILGANNLPLSTPPTFPIAASQTIKIPFPCICTNGAGFSNHRPNYTVLPGDTLYHIAAEVFSGLVTYPQIRAVNNISDANLIEVGQTLWIPLPCSCDDVDGQKVVHYGHVVAPGSTVEGIAQQYNTSQDTLLRLNNLTGPQDLKAGAVLDVPLRACSSMVSNNSVDYPLLVANDTYVFTATNCVRCKCDAAVSWTLQCEASQINSSCPAIRCEGAENFYLGNTTTSGCNRTTCAYAGYNQTILTTAALESTCPGGDEITLWATPPTRHLGKNWMEMEALEMMNDEFSNQVSKFLTANGGHATHWWCRCFLLLIRPIGFLPCPVIRQKSKQIFSRFNSHLNSESGLQSSDVEETCDPSNPSVGLNELNGSISSETNEINKKLRGASAITSQSKDVRHELIMLSLPAIGGQAMEPMVQLMETAFIGRMGSVELASAGVSISLFNIIAKLFNMPLLSVATSFVAEDISKNASRISTSVEKLQLSSVSTALLLAVGIGIFEVMALCLGSGPLLSLMGISPASSMRTPAQRFLILRALGAPAFVVSLALQGIFRGFKDTKTPVFCLGKFILQLGAYGAAISTVVSQYIVTFSMLWHLNKRAVLLPPKLGELQFGSYLKSGGFLIGRTLAVLLTMTLGTSMAARQGPIAMAAHQICLQVWLAVSLLTDALAASAQALIASYVSKDDYRTVRDIAQFVLKIGFITGVLLAVVLGVSFSSLASLFTKDIEVLGVVRTGVLFVSASQPINALAFIFDGLHYGVSDFRYSAVSMMLVGAISSAFLLYAPAIMGLPGVWSGLTLLMGLRMMAGFFRILQPGGPWWFLRGDVKKAQVRVEQPEQGIEPWKPVDVQDQQPQAAQFQI
;
A
#
# COMPACT_ATOMS: atom_id res chain seq x y z
N MET A 1 15.55 -22.00 -6.10
CA MET A 1 15.84 -20.57 -5.87
C MET A 1 15.31 -19.68 -6.98
N SER A 2 15.64 -19.94 -8.26
CA SER A 2 15.01 -19.26 -9.42
C SER A 2 13.48 -19.34 -9.39
N SER A 3 12.89 -20.52 -9.11
CA SER A 3 11.43 -20.66 -8.97
C SER A 3 10.83 -19.89 -7.80
N SER A 4 11.55 -19.67 -6.69
CA SER A 4 11.02 -18.98 -5.50
C SER A 4 11.12 -17.45 -5.64
N ILE A 5 12.18 -16.96 -6.28
CA ILE A 5 12.34 -15.56 -6.68
C ILE A 5 11.32 -15.21 -7.78
N SER A 6 11.12 -16.11 -8.74
CA SER A 6 10.05 -16.01 -9.74
C SER A 6 8.67 -16.05 -9.11
N LEU A 7 8.43 -16.90 -8.09
CA LEU A 7 7.15 -16.93 -7.38
C LEU A 7 6.89 -15.60 -6.67
N PHE A 8 7.89 -15.03 -6.01
CA PHE A 8 7.79 -13.75 -5.31
C PHE A 8 7.54 -12.58 -6.26
N PHE A 9 8.27 -12.51 -7.38
CA PHE A 9 8.02 -11.48 -8.40
C PHE A 9 6.65 -11.67 -9.08
N SER A 10 6.23 -12.92 -9.32
CA SER A 10 4.94 -13.21 -9.94
C SER A 10 3.76 -12.99 -8.99
N THR A 11 3.91 -13.24 -7.68
CA THR A 11 2.89 -12.89 -6.67
C THR A 11 2.84 -11.39 -6.41
N LEU A 12 3.99 -10.71 -6.41
CA LEU A 12 4.07 -9.25 -6.34
C LEU A 12 3.38 -8.61 -7.55
N LEU A 13 3.62 -9.12 -8.77
CA LEU A 13 2.95 -8.68 -10.00
C LEU A 13 1.43 -8.97 -9.97
N LEU A 14 1.00 -10.17 -9.58
CA LEU A 14 -0.43 -10.54 -9.48
C LEU A 14 -1.19 -9.71 -8.43
N PHE A 15 -0.55 -9.32 -7.33
CA PHE A 15 -1.18 -8.47 -6.30
C PHE A 15 -1.32 -7.01 -6.77
N PHE A 16 -0.41 -6.51 -7.61
CA PHE A 16 -0.48 -5.16 -8.18
C PHE A 16 -1.55 -4.99 -9.27
N PHE A 17 -2.03 -6.08 -9.89
CA PHE A 17 -3.07 -6.02 -10.94
C PHE A 17 -4.50 -5.79 -10.40
N ILE A 18 -4.73 -5.78 -9.09
CA ILE A 18 -6.08 -5.66 -8.50
C ILE A 18 -6.51 -4.20 -8.24
N ILE A 19 -5.63 -3.20 -8.39
CA ILE A 19 -6.00 -1.79 -8.14
C ILE A 19 -6.55 -1.12 -9.42
N SER A 20 -7.76 -1.50 -9.80
CA SER A 20 -8.59 -0.66 -10.68
C SER A 20 -9.07 0.54 -9.86
N SER A 21 -8.61 1.74 -10.19
CA SER A 21 -9.09 2.99 -9.59
C SER A 21 -9.88 3.76 -10.62
N THR A 22 -11.18 3.92 -10.36
CA THR A 22 -12.09 4.79 -11.09
C THR A 22 -11.68 6.25 -10.87
N PHE A 23 -11.42 6.95 -11.97
CA PHE A 23 -11.06 8.37 -12.02
C PHE A 23 -12.33 9.24 -12.03
N ALA A 24 -12.24 10.51 -11.63
CA ALA A 24 -13.28 11.49 -11.90
C ALA A 24 -13.41 11.66 -13.43
N GLN A 25 -14.39 10.97 -14.02
CA GLN A 25 -14.69 11.07 -15.44
C GLN A 25 -15.56 12.31 -15.69
N PRO A 26 -15.42 12.99 -16.83
CA PRO A 26 -16.39 13.99 -17.23
C PRO A 26 -17.77 13.36 -17.32
N PHE A 27 -18.82 14.16 -17.08
CA PHE A 27 -20.19 13.66 -17.21
C PHE A 27 -20.42 13.23 -18.66
N ARG A 28 -21.10 12.10 -18.82
CA ARG A 28 -21.34 11.53 -20.15
C ARG A 28 -22.44 12.31 -20.84
N CYS A 29 -22.24 12.54 -22.13
CA CYS A 29 -23.27 13.03 -23.03
C CYS A 29 -23.51 12.00 -24.12
N THR A 30 -24.76 11.85 -24.53
CA THR A 30 -25.22 11.01 -25.63
C THR A 30 -25.60 11.85 -26.85
N SER A 31 -26.03 13.09 -26.62
CA SER A 31 -26.40 14.04 -27.67
C SER A 31 -25.16 14.72 -28.29
N PRO A 32 -24.92 14.60 -29.62
CA PRO A 32 -23.79 15.27 -30.25
C PRO A 32 -24.06 16.78 -30.42
N ARG A 33 -23.21 17.63 -29.81
CA ARG A 33 -23.23 19.11 -29.92
C ARG A 33 -24.48 19.80 -29.37
N SER A 34 -25.02 19.35 -28.24
CA SER A 34 -26.03 20.11 -27.48
C SER A 34 -25.37 21.16 -26.57
N THR A 35 -26.06 22.29 -26.38
CA THR A 35 -25.69 23.32 -25.40
C THR A 35 -26.84 23.56 -24.43
N CYS A 36 -26.53 23.73 -23.16
CA CYS A 36 -27.53 23.97 -22.12
C CYS A 36 -26.95 24.84 -20.99
N LYS A 37 -27.76 25.11 -19.96
CA LYS A 37 -27.28 25.70 -18.70
C LYS A 37 -27.11 24.60 -17.67
N ALA A 38 -25.95 24.55 -17.03
CA ALA A 38 -25.65 23.62 -15.96
C ALA A 38 -25.32 24.37 -14.67
N LEU A 39 -25.37 23.64 -13.56
CA LEU A 39 -24.98 24.11 -12.24
C LEU A 39 -23.84 23.24 -11.71
N VAL A 40 -22.95 23.81 -10.91
CA VAL A 40 -21.96 23.04 -10.14
C VAL A 40 -21.81 23.66 -8.77
N ASP A 41 -21.57 22.84 -7.76
CA ASP A 41 -21.17 23.31 -6.45
C ASP A 41 -19.79 23.96 -6.51
N TYR A 42 -19.61 25.03 -5.76
CA TYR A 42 -18.30 25.52 -5.40
C TYR A 42 -18.23 25.68 -3.88
N VAL A 43 -17.31 24.92 -3.28
CA VAL A 43 -17.03 24.97 -1.85
C VAL A 43 -15.86 25.93 -1.65
N SER A 44 -16.11 27.11 -1.09
CA SER A 44 -15.09 28.15 -0.91
C SER A 44 -14.01 27.67 0.07
N PRO A 45 -12.73 27.53 -0.31
CA PRO A 45 -11.68 27.05 0.59
C PRO A 45 -11.43 28.00 1.77
N ASN A 46 -11.47 29.30 1.49
CA ASN A 46 -11.28 30.38 2.45
C ASN A 46 -12.54 31.25 2.54
N ALA A 47 -12.62 32.13 3.55
CA ALA A 47 -13.68 33.14 3.61
C ALA A 47 -13.49 34.14 2.44
N THR A 48 -14.54 34.35 1.64
CA THR A 48 -14.49 35.19 0.43
C THR A 48 -15.77 36.03 0.30
N THR A 49 -15.95 36.70 -0.85
CA THR A 49 -17.18 37.46 -1.16
C THR A 49 -17.80 36.98 -2.47
N LEU A 50 -19.09 37.25 -2.65
CA LEU A 50 -19.79 36.91 -3.89
C LEU A 50 -19.16 37.55 -5.14
N SER A 51 -18.59 38.76 -5.01
CA SER A 51 -17.84 39.44 -6.08
C SER A 51 -16.54 38.71 -6.48
N ALA A 52 -15.83 38.11 -5.51
CA ALA A 52 -14.63 37.32 -5.79
C ALA A 52 -14.98 36.04 -6.55
N ILE A 53 -16.06 35.35 -6.14
CA ILE A 53 -16.55 34.13 -6.81
C ILE A 53 -17.01 34.44 -8.24
N THR A 54 -17.79 35.51 -8.44
CA THR A 54 -18.23 35.92 -9.79
C THR A 54 -17.06 36.29 -10.69
N THR A 55 -15.99 36.88 -10.14
CA THR A 55 -14.75 37.14 -10.87
C THR A 55 -14.03 35.84 -11.25
N LEU A 56 -13.86 34.92 -10.29
CA LEU A 56 -13.20 33.64 -10.49
C LEU A 56 -13.88 32.79 -11.57
N PHE A 57 -15.22 32.75 -11.56
CA PHE A 57 -16.01 32.00 -12.53
C PHE A 57 -16.39 32.82 -13.79
N THR A 58 -15.81 34.01 -13.98
CA THR A 58 -16.05 34.88 -15.15
C THR A 58 -17.55 35.18 -15.39
N ILE A 59 -18.34 35.31 -14.32
CA ILE A 59 -19.78 35.60 -14.36
C ILE A 59 -19.99 37.11 -14.48
N LYS A 60 -20.50 37.56 -15.63
CA LYS A 60 -20.66 39.00 -15.94
C LYS A 60 -21.77 39.70 -15.14
N ASN A 61 -22.83 38.97 -14.78
CA ASN A 61 -24.02 39.53 -14.15
C ASN A 61 -24.24 38.92 -12.77
N LEU A 62 -24.17 39.73 -11.71
CA LEU A 62 -24.42 39.30 -10.32
C LEU A 62 -25.78 38.58 -10.18
N ARG A 63 -26.80 39.06 -10.90
CA ARG A 63 -28.15 38.50 -10.87
C ARG A 63 -28.21 37.01 -11.26
N THR A 64 -27.29 36.54 -12.10
CA THR A 64 -27.23 35.14 -12.52
C THR A 64 -26.84 34.24 -11.34
N ILE A 65 -25.85 34.63 -10.54
CA ILE A 65 -25.45 33.85 -9.36
C ILE A 65 -26.47 33.99 -8.21
N LEU A 66 -27.11 35.16 -8.07
CA LEU A 66 -28.20 35.33 -7.11
C LEU A 66 -29.37 34.38 -7.43
N GLY A 67 -29.75 34.31 -8.71
CA GLY A 67 -30.81 33.44 -9.21
C GLY A 67 -30.53 31.95 -9.00
N ALA A 68 -29.30 31.50 -9.25
CA ALA A 68 -28.88 30.12 -9.04
C ALA A 68 -28.89 29.67 -7.57
N ASN A 69 -28.85 30.62 -6.63
CA ASN A 69 -28.82 30.38 -5.19
C ASN A 69 -30.07 30.89 -4.46
N ASN A 70 -31.11 31.29 -5.19
CA ASN A 70 -32.33 31.91 -4.65
C ASN A 70 -32.10 33.10 -3.71
N LEU A 71 -31.04 33.87 -3.93
CA LEU A 71 -30.71 35.01 -3.07
C LEU A 71 -31.55 36.25 -3.45
N PRO A 72 -31.91 37.11 -2.49
CA PRO A 72 -32.64 38.35 -2.77
C PRO A 72 -31.88 39.30 -3.70
N LEU A 73 -32.61 40.12 -4.46
CA LEU A 73 -32.01 41.14 -5.33
C LEU A 73 -31.33 42.28 -4.56
N SER A 74 -31.63 42.44 -3.27
CA SER A 74 -30.98 43.38 -2.37
C SER A 74 -29.59 42.93 -1.92
N THR A 75 -29.18 41.68 -2.20
CA THR A 75 -27.87 41.15 -1.80
C THR A 75 -26.74 41.89 -2.53
N PRO A 76 -25.83 42.55 -1.79
CA PRO A 76 -24.73 43.30 -2.40
C PRO A 76 -23.64 42.38 -2.96
N PRO A 77 -22.82 42.84 -3.93
CA PRO A 77 -21.67 42.06 -4.43
C PRO A 77 -20.65 41.69 -3.34
N THR A 78 -20.55 42.51 -2.28
CA THR A 78 -19.66 42.31 -1.13
C THR A 78 -20.19 41.32 -0.10
N PHE A 79 -21.33 40.67 -0.37
CA PHE A 79 -21.91 39.68 0.55
C PHE A 79 -20.88 38.61 0.94
N PRO A 80 -20.62 38.41 2.25
CA PRO A 80 -19.58 37.51 2.72
C PRO A 80 -20.00 36.05 2.58
N ILE A 81 -19.06 35.20 2.15
CA ILE A 81 -19.19 33.75 2.04
C ILE A 81 -18.19 33.11 3.00
N ALA A 82 -18.69 32.28 3.93
CA ALA A 82 -17.84 31.62 4.90
C ALA A 82 -16.96 30.54 4.25
N ALA A 83 -15.84 30.22 4.88
CA ALA A 83 -15.03 29.07 4.46
C ALA A 83 -15.87 27.78 4.55
N SER A 84 -15.68 26.88 3.58
CA SER A 84 -16.46 25.65 3.40
C SER A 84 -17.96 25.84 3.13
N GLN A 85 -18.41 27.07 2.88
CA GLN A 85 -19.78 27.31 2.41
C GLN A 85 -19.91 26.92 0.93
N THR A 86 -20.98 26.23 0.60
CA THR A 86 -21.29 25.80 -0.78
C THR A 86 -22.14 26.84 -1.49
N ILE A 87 -21.76 27.20 -2.72
CA ILE A 87 -22.51 28.11 -3.59
C ILE A 87 -22.68 27.46 -4.96
N LYS A 88 -23.89 27.51 -5.52
CA LYS A 88 -24.20 26.99 -6.86
C LYS A 88 -23.71 27.98 -7.92
N ILE A 89 -22.87 27.50 -8.82
CA ILE A 89 -22.28 28.28 -9.90
C ILE A 89 -23.01 27.94 -11.21
N PRO A 90 -23.69 28.91 -11.86
CA PRO A 90 -24.28 28.71 -13.16
C PRO A 90 -23.26 28.95 -14.28
N PHE A 91 -23.20 28.04 -15.25
CA PHE A 91 -22.33 28.18 -16.42
C PHE A 91 -22.97 27.55 -17.67
N PRO A 92 -22.61 28.02 -18.88
CA PRO A 92 -23.04 27.37 -20.11
C PRO A 92 -22.31 26.03 -20.27
N CYS A 93 -23.02 24.98 -20.64
CA CYS A 93 -22.48 23.65 -20.91
C CYS A 93 -22.50 23.36 -22.41
N ILE A 94 -21.51 22.60 -22.89
CA ILE A 94 -21.47 22.04 -24.24
C ILE A 94 -21.11 20.56 -24.19
N CYS A 95 -21.89 19.73 -24.88
CA CYS A 95 -21.64 18.29 -25.04
C CYS A 95 -20.91 18.03 -26.36
N THR A 96 -19.72 17.44 -26.30
CA THR A 96 -18.93 17.06 -27.48
C THR A 96 -18.23 15.72 -27.28
N ASN A 97 -18.22 14.86 -28.30
CA ASN A 97 -17.48 13.59 -28.29
C ASN A 97 -17.79 12.68 -27.08
N GLY A 98 -19.06 12.63 -26.65
CA GLY A 98 -19.48 11.76 -25.56
C GLY A 98 -19.27 12.31 -24.14
N ALA A 99 -18.73 13.52 -24.00
CA ALA A 99 -18.45 14.17 -22.72
C ALA A 99 -18.94 15.64 -22.73
N GLY A 100 -19.40 16.13 -21.57
CA GLY A 100 -19.83 17.51 -21.42
C GLY A 100 -18.91 18.33 -20.54
N PHE A 101 -18.63 19.55 -21.00
CA PHE A 101 -17.77 20.53 -20.32
C PHE A 101 -18.37 21.94 -20.41
N SER A 102 -17.93 22.80 -19.51
CA SER A 102 -18.29 24.22 -19.56
C SER A 102 -17.88 24.88 -20.87
N ASN A 103 -18.76 25.64 -21.51
CA ASN A 103 -18.51 26.23 -22.83
C ASN A 103 -17.61 27.48 -22.74
N HIS A 104 -16.30 27.28 -22.85
CA HIS A 104 -15.26 28.32 -22.87
C HIS A 104 -15.27 29.31 -21.69
N ARG A 105 -15.94 28.98 -20.59
CA ARG A 105 -15.95 29.72 -19.32
C ARG A 105 -16.12 28.75 -18.16
N PRO A 106 -15.44 28.95 -17.01
CA PRO A 106 -14.64 30.12 -16.69
C PRO A 106 -13.24 30.08 -17.31
N ASN A 107 -12.66 31.27 -17.45
CA ASN A 107 -11.28 31.45 -17.87
C ASN A 107 -10.47 32.01 -16.70
N TYR A 108 -9.36 31.35 -16.39
CA TYR A 108 -8.48 31.70 -15.28
C TYR A 108 -7.17 32.28 -15.82
N THR A 109 -6.69 33.38 -15.25
CA THR A 109 -5.39 33.96 -15.61
C THR A 109 -4.35 33.49 -14.61
N VAL A 110 -3.29 32.83 -15.10
CA VAL A 110 -2.22 32.23 -14.29
C VAL A 110 -1.48 33.31 -13.50
N LEU A 111 -1.38 33.12 -12.18
CA LEU A 111 -0.68 34.00 -11.25
C LEU A 111 0.74 33.47 -10.94
N PRO A 112 1.65 34.31 -10.40
CA PRO A 112 2.97 33.87 -9.98
C PRO A 112 2.89 32.73 -8.95
N GLY A 113 3.55 31.61 -9.24
CA GLY A 113 3.59 30.42 -8.38
C GLY A 113 2.47 29.42 -8.60
N ASP A 114 1.55 29.68 -9.54
CA ASP A 114 0.52 28.70 -9.91
C ASP A 114 1.10 27.49 -10.64
N THR A 115 0.49 26.34 -10.37
CA THR A 115 0.60 25.13 -11.17
C THR A 115 -0.79 24.70 -11.62
N LEU A 116 -0.90 23.90 -12.69
CA LEU A 116 -2.21 23.37 -13.10
C LEU A 116 -2.86 22.53 -11.99
N TYR A 117 -2.06 21.90 -11.12
CA TYR A 117 -2.56 21.18 -9.95
C TYR A 117 -3.14 22.14 -8.91
N HIS A 118 -2.41 23.20 -8.53
CA HIS A 118 -2.90 24.21 -7.59
C HIS A 118 -4.21 24.84 -8.07
N ILE A 119 -4.28 25.18 -9.35
CA ILE A 119 -5.49 25.74 -9.96
C ILE A 119 -6.66 24.75 -9.85
N ALA A 120 -6.45 23.49 -10.21
CA ALA A 120 -7.50 22.47 -10.16
C ALA A 120 -7.96 22.13 -8.73
N ALA A 121 -7.01 21.82 -7.84
CA ALA A 121 -7.28 21.28 -6.52
C ALA A 121 -7.68 22.36 -5.51
N GLU A 122 -6.99 23.50 -5.50
CA GLU A 122 -7.15 24.54 -4.48
C GLU A 122 -8.04 25.69 -4.99
N VAL A 123 -7.75 26.25 -6.17
CA VAL A 123 -8.48 27.42 -6.69
C VAL A 123 -9.89 27.05 -7.11
N PHE A 124 -10.06 25.94 -7.85
CA PHE A 124 -11.36 25.42 -8.26
C PHE A 124 -11.87 24.30 -7.34
N SER A 125 -11.31 24.15 -6.15
CA SER A 125 -11.83 23.26 -5.08
C SER A 125 -12.08 21.81 -5.56
N GLY A 126 -11.22 21.29 -6.44
CA GLY A 126 -11.29 19.92 -6.95
C GLY A 126 -12.41 19.65 -7.96
N LEU A 127 -13.10 20.69 -8.47
CA LEU A 127 -14.17 20.53 -9.47
C LEU A 127 -13.70 19.99 -10.81
N VAL A 128 -12.43 20.21 -11.11
CA VAL A 128 -11.74 19.71 -12.30
C VAL A 128 -10.40 19.13 -11.90
N THR A 129 -9.82 18.37 -12.80
CA THR A 129 -8.47 17.84 -12.64
C THR A 129 -7.49 18.57 -13.55
N TYR A 130 -6.22 18.70 -13.12
CA TYR A 130 -5.20 19.32 -13.94
C TYR A 130 -5.02 18.67 -15.33
N PRO A 131 -5.18 17.33 -15.55
CA PRO A 131 -5.11 16.74 -16.87
C PRO A 131 -6.27 17.19 -17.77
N GLN A 132 -7.46 17.43 -17.21
CA GLN A 132 -8.58 17.98 -17.97
C GLN A 132 -8.28 19.41 -18.41
N ILE A 133 -7.78 20.27 -17.51
CA ILE A 133 -7.34 21.63 -17.87
C ILE A 133 -6.27 21.57 -18.96
N ARG A 134 -5.26 20.72 -18.81
CA ARG A 134 -4.19 20.54 -19.79
C ARG A 134 -4.74 20.13 -21.17
N ALA A 135 -5.64 19.14 -21.20
CA ALA A 135 -6.18 18.57 -22.42
C ALA A 135 -7.00 19.60 -23.21
N VAL A 136 -7.86 20.37 -22.54
CA VAL A 136 -8.72 21.36 -23.24
C VAL A 136 -7.98 22.62 -23.66
N ASN A 137 -6.84 22.93 -23.04
CA ASN A 137 -5.99 24.07 -23.38
C ASN A 137 -4.81 23.71 -24.29
N ASN A 138 -4.73 22.46 -24.81
CA ASN A 138 -3.64 21.98 -25.65
C ASN A 138 -2.23 22.21 -25.06
N ILE A 139 -2.09 22.09 -23.74
CA ILE A 139 -0.81 22.29 -23.05
C ILE A 139 0.01 20.99 -23.15
N SER A 140 1.16 21.06 -23.81
CA SER A 140 2.03 19.88 -24.03
C SER A 140 2.77 19.46 -22.77
N ASP A 141 3.28 20.43 -22.00
CA ASP A 141 3.95 20.23 -20.71
C ASP A 141 3.21 20.98 -19.61
N ALA A 142 2.74 20.26 -18.60
CA ALA A 142 1.97 20.81 -17.47
C ALA A 142 2.77 21.78 -16.59
N ASN A 143 4.10 21.76 -16.70
CA ASN A 143 5.03 22.57 -15.92
C ASN A 143 5.40 23.90 -16.59
N LEU A 144 4.99 24.11 -17.85
CA LEU A 144 5.28 25.31 -18.64
C LEU A 144 4.02 26.17 -18.82
N ILE A 145 3.41 26.57 -17.71
CA ILE A 145 2.39 27.63 -17.74
C ILE A 145 3.04 28.98 -17.43
N GLU A 146 2.74 29.98 -18.24
CA GLU A 146 3.34 31.31 -18.10
C GLU A 146 2.43 32.22 -17.27
N VAL A 147 3.03 33.06 -16.42
CA VAL A 147 2.29 34.07 -15.67
C VAL A 147 1.59 35.01 -16.65
N GLY A 148 0.28 35.22 -16.47
CA GLY A 148 -0.56 36.00 -17.38
C GLY A 148 -1.22 35.17 -18.49
N GLN A 149 -0.86 33.90 -18.66
CA GLN A 149 -1.55 32.99 -19.58
C GLN A 149 -3.00 32.78 -19.13
N THR A 150 -3.94 32.80 -20.09
CA THR A 150 -5.36 32.51 -19.80
C THR A 150 -5.69 31.06 -20.11
N LEU A 151 -6.25 30.35 -19.15
CA LEU A 151 -6.63 28.94 -19.21
C LEU A 151 -8.14 28.79 -19.13
N TRP A 152 -8.73 28.02 -20.04
CA TRP A 152 -10.13 27.59 -19.93
C TRP A 152 -10.25 26.42 -18.94
N ILE A 153 -11.17 26.55 -18.00
CA ILE A 153 -11.39 25.55 -16.94
C ILE A 153 -12.64 24.73 -17.30
N PRO A 154 -12.49 23.42 -17.61
CA PRO A 154 -13.56 22.60 -18.18
C PRO A 154 -14.42 21.97 -17.08
N LEU A 155 -15.34 22.74 -16.49
CA LEU A 155 -16.24 22.22 -15.44
C LEU A 155 -17.12 21.10 -16.01
N PRO A 156 -17.30 19.97 -15.30
CA PRO A 156 -18.09 18.83 -15.78
C PRO A 156 -19.58 19.17 -15.84
N CYS A 157 -20.25 18.76 -16.90
CA CYS A 157 -21.70 18.95 -17.07
C CYS A 157 -22.29 17.99 -18.11
N SER A 158 -23.61 17.88 -18.17
CA SER A 158 -24.33 17.19 -19.25
C SER A 158 -25.58 17.98 -19.64
N CYS A 159 -26.11 17.69 -20.84
CA CYS A 159 -27.31 18.31 -21.41
C CYS A 159 -28.34 17.26 -21.84
N ASP A 160 -28.18 16.02 -21.39
CA ASP A 160 -29.04 14.91 -21.78
C ASP A 160 -30.33 14.88 -20.97
N ASP A 161 -31.33 14.17 -21.50
CA ASP A 161 -32.56 13.90 -20.76
C ASP A 161 -32.34 12.71 -19.85
N VAL A 162 -32.89 12.77 -18.63
CA VAL A 162 -32.78 11.68 -17.65
C VAL A 162 -34.16 11.07 -17.45
N ASP A 163 -34.27 9.77 -17.68
CA ASP A 163 -35.52 9.01 -17.55
C ASP A 163 -36.69 9.62 -18.37
N GLY A 164 -36.37 10.18 -19.55
CA GLY A 164 -37.34 10.80 -20.46
C GLY A 164 -37.78 12.22 -20.08
N GLN A 165 -37.16 12.84 -19.07
CA GLN A 165 -37.48 14.20 -18.62
C GLN A 165 -36.32 15.17 -18.82
N LYS A 166 -36.66 16.43 -19.13
CA LYS A 166 -35.71 17.54 -19.18
C LYS A 166 -35.29 17.91 -17.76
N VAL A 167 -33.99 17.84 -17.48
CA VAL A 167 -33.41 18.14 -16.16
C VAL A 167 -32.30 19.17 -16.27
N VAL A 168 -32.02 19.86 -15.18
CA VAL A 168 -30.80 20.66 -15.05
C VAL A 168 -29.75 19.79 -14.38
N HIS A 169 -28.70 19.43 -15.13
CA HIS A 169 -27.57 18.72 -14.57
C HIS A 169 -26.81 19.59 -13.59
N TYR A 170 -26.60 19.04 -12.39
CA TYR A 170 -25.95 19.72 -11.29
C TYR A 170 -24.79 18.88 -10.77
N GLY A 171 -23.58 19.41 -10.91
CA GLY A 171 -22.38 18.80 -10.33
C GLY A 171 -22.33 19.04 -8.83
N HIS A 172 -22.82 18.08 -8.06
CA HIS A 172 -22.86 18.13 -6.60
C HIS A 172 -21.55 17.64 -6.00
N VAL A 173 -20.93 18.41 -5.10
CA VAL A 173 -19.72 17.97 -4.38
C VAL A 173 -20.11 17.16 -3.14
N VAL A 174 -19.70 15.90 -3.11
CA VAL A 174 -20.10 14.95 -2.05
C VAL A 174 -19.44 15.31 -0.71
N ALA A 175 -20.24 15.59 0.31
CA ALA A 175 -19.73 15.88 1.65
C ALA A 175 -19.21 14.61 2.36
N PRO A 176 -18.27 14.73 3.32
CA PRO A 176 -17.82 13.60 4.13
C PRO A 176 -18.98 12.92 4.89
N GLY A 177 -19.12 11.60 4.73
CA GLY A 177 -20.16 10.82 5.41
C GLY A 177 -21.53 10.79 4.69
N SER A 178 -21.67 11.42 3.53
CA SER A 178 -22.88 11.34 2.70
C SER A 178 -23.10 9.93 2.15
N THR A 179 -24.37 9.57 1.95
CA THR A 179 -24.79 8.32 1.29
C THR A 179 -25.51 8.62 -0.02
N VAL A 180 -25.47 7.69 -0.98
CA VAL A 180 -26.17 7.87 -2.27
C VAL A 180 -27.67 8.03 -2.04
N GLU A 181 -28.25 7.27 -1.10
CA GLU A 181 -29.66 7.37 -0.73
C GLU A 181 -30.01 8.76 -0.16
N GLY A 182 -29.18 9.29 0.75
CA GLY A 182 -29.41 10.62 1.33
C GLY A 182 -29.37 11.72 0.28
N ILE A 183 -28.44 11.64 -0.67
CA ILE A 183 -28.34 12.59 -1.79
C ILE A 183 -29.56 12.45 -2.72
N ALA A 184 -29.98 11.21 -3.02
CA ALA A 184 -31.15 10.95 -3.86
C ALA A 184 -32.42 11.56 -3.27
N GLN A 185 -32.64 11.36 -1.96
CA GLN A 185 -33.76 11.94 -1.23
C GLN A 185 -33.71 13.48 -1.21
N GLN A 186 -32.53 14.06 -0.95
CA GLN A 186 -32.34 15.51 -0.89
C GLN A 186 -32.74 16.22 -2.19
N TYR A 187 -32.43 15.62 -3.34
CA TYR A 187 -32.70 16.22 -4.66
C TYR A 187 -33.90 15.62 -5.38
N ASN A 188 -34.73 14.83 -4.68
CA ASN A 188 -35.94 14.20 -5.21
C ASN A 188 -35.68 13.38 -6.50
N THR A 189 -34.66 12.52 -6.44
CA THR A 189 -34.29 11.56 -7.50
C THR A 189 -34.16 10.14 -6.94
N SER A 190 -33.91 9.14 -7.79
CA SER A 190 -33.75 7.75 -7.38
C SER A 190 -32.28 7.39 -7.19
N GLN A 191 -32.01 6.46 -6.26
CA GLN A 191 -30.66 5.94 -6.04
C GLN A 191 -30.11 5.25 -7.30
N ASP A 192 -30.93 4.48 -8.00
CA ASP A 192 -30.55 3.79 -9.23
C ASP A 192 -30.19 4.77 -10.34
N THR A 193 -30.93 5.87 -10.47
CA THR A 193 -30.63 6.95 -11.42
C THR A 193 -29.27 7.57 -11.10
N LEU A 194 -28.97 7.87 -9.83
CA LEU A 194 -27.67 8.43 -9.44
C LEU A 194 -26.50 7.45 -9.69
N LEU A 195 -26.66 6.18 -9.35
CA LEU A 195 -25.64 5.15 -9.59
C LEU A 195 -25.35 5.01 -11.08
N ARG A 196 -26.40 4.97 -11.91
CA ARG A 196 -26.30 4.84 -13.37
C ARG A 196 -25.66 6.06 -14.02
N LEU A 197 -26.09 7.27 -13.67
CA LEU A 197 -25.54 8.52 -14.25
C LEU A 197 -24.04 8.67 -13.95
N ASN A 198 -23.61 8.22 -12.78
CA ASN A 198 -22.24 8.39 -12.29
C ASN A 198 -21.37 7.14 -12.42
N ASN A 199 -21.87 6.10 -13.09
CA ASN A 199 -21.18 4.83 -13.31
C ASN A 199 -20.64 4.20 -12.00
N LEU A 200 -21.46 4.25 -10.95
CA LEU A 200 -21.18 3.63 -9.65
C LEU A 200 -21.78 2.22 -9.64
N THR A 201 -20.96 1.21 -9.34
CA THR A 201 -21.39 -0.20 -9.27
C THR A 201 -22.22 -0.50 -8.03
N GLY A 202 -22.04 0.26 -6.95
CA GLY A 202 -22.92 0.24 -5.80
C GLY A 202 -22.78 1.47 -4.90
N PRO A 203 -23.63 1.57 -3.86
CA PRO A 203 -23.67 2.74 -2.97
C PRO A 203 -22.36 2.98 -2.19
N GLN A 204 -21.57 1.93 -2.00
CA GLN A 204 -20.30 1.95 -1.27
C GLN A 204 -19.16 2.63 -2.06
N ASP A 205 -19.35 2.81 -3.37
CA ASP A 205 -18.34 3.41 -4.26
C ASP A 205 -18.35 4.95 -4.21
N LEU A 206 -19.32 5.55 -3.51
CA LEU A 206 -19.42 6.99 -3.32
C LEU A 206 -18.25 7.48 -2.46
N LYS A 207 -17.50 8.45 -2.98
CA LYS A 207 -16.34 9.05 -2.30
C LYS A 207 -16.62 10.50 -1.92
N ALA A 208 -16.24 10.88 -0.70
CA ALA A 208 -16.24 12.27 -0.28
C ALA A 208 -15.32 13.11 -1.20
N GLY A 209 -15.76 14.32 -1.53
CA GLY A 209 -15.07 15.25 -2.44
C GLY A 209 -15.26 14.93 -3.93
N ALA A 210 -15.92 13.84 -4.29
CA ALA A 210 -16.25 13.58 -5.69
C ALA A 210 -17.33 14.55 -6.20
N VAL A 211 -17.27 14.91 -7.48
CA VAL A 211 -18.32 15.67 -8.17
C VAL A 211 -19.30 14.68 -8.80
N LEU A 212 -20.52 14.64 -8.29
CA LEU A 212 -21.58 13.74 -8.70
C LEU A 212 -22.57 14.47 -9.62
N ASP A 213 -22.92 13.88 -10.76
CA ASP A 213 -24.00 14.36 -11.63
C ASP A 213 -25.35 14.06 -10.98
N VAL A 214 -26.03 15.10 -10.53
CA VAL A 214 -27.36 15.04 -9.93
C VAL A 214 -28.37 15.70 -10.88
N PRO A 215 -29.39 14.97 -11.34
CA PRO A 215 -30.42 15.52 -12.21
C PRO A 215 -31.41 16.33 -11.38
N LEU A 216 -31.33 17.67 -11.43
CA LEU A 216 -32.32 18.52 -10.79
C LEU A 216 -33.56 18.61 -11.68
N ARG A 217 -34.71 18.29 -11.09
CA ARG A 217 -36.00 18.54 -11.74
C ARG A 217 -36.17 20.03 -12.02
N ALA A 218 -36.66 20.33 -13.21
CA ALA A 218 -36.77 21.69 -13.71
C ALA A 218 -38.06 21.89 -14.49
N CYS A 219 -38.56 23.12 -14.49
CA CYS A 219 -39.71 23.52 -15.27
C CYS A 219 -39.25 23.85 -16.69
N SER A 220 -39.70 23.08 -17.68
CA SER A 220 -39.50 23.41 -19.09
C SER A 220 -40.51 24.46 -19.52
N SER A 221 -40.06 25.53 -20.18
CA SER A 221 -40.96 26.53 -20.74
C SER A 221 -41.60 26.07 -22.06
N MET A 222 -42.76 26.66 -22.41
CA MET A 222 -43.32 26.64 -23.77
C MET A 222 -42.64 27.68 -24.70
N VAL A 223 -41.42 28.12 -24.38
CA VAL A 223 -40.73 29.15 -25.16
C VAL A 223 -40.48 28.64 -26.58
N SER A 224 -40.82 29.46 -27.57
CA SER A 224 -40.63 29.14 -28.98
C SER A 224 -39.15 28.88 -29.30
N ASN A 225 -38.88 27.90 -30.16
CA ASN A 225 -37.53 27.60 -30.66
C ASN A 225 -36.82 28.79 -31.34
N ASN A 226 -37.58 29.78 -31.81
CA ASN A 226 -37.06 31.00 -32.45
C ASN A 226 -36.69 32.10 -31.44
N SER A 227 -36.88 31.85 -30.14
CA SER A 227 -36.55 32.78 -29.06
C SER A 227 -35.07 32.70 -28.69
N VAL A 228 -34.47 33.84 -28.33
CA VAL A 228 -33.12 33.90 -27.75
C VAL A 228 -33.03 33.20 -26.39
N ASP A 229 -34.17 33.05 -25.70
CA ASP A 229 -34.26 32.36 -24.42
C ASP A 229 -34.47 30.83 -24.55
N TYR A 230 -34.58 30.29 -25.77
CA TYR A 230 -34.76 28.84 -25.96
C TYR A 230 -33.45 28.06 -25.81
N PRO A 231 -33.44 26.88 -25.15
CA PRO A 231 -34.49 26.34 -24.29
C PRO A 231 -34.43 26.95 -22.88
N LEU A 232 -35.54 27.53 -22.40
CA LEU A 232 -35.62 28.05 -21.03
C LEU A 232 -36.01 26.90 -20.09
N LEU A 233 -35.04 26.50 -19.29
CA LEU A 233 -35.15 25.46 -18.27
C LEU A 233 -34.68 26.04 -16.93
N VAL A 234 -35.53 25.97 -15.91
CA VAL A 234 -35.26 26.56 -14.59
C VAL A 234 -35.45 25.49 -13.52
N ALA A 235 -34.39 25.22 -12.75
CA ALA A 235 -34.43 24.26 -11.64
C ALA A 235 -35.29 24.78 -10.48
N ASN A 236 -35.86 23.87 -9.69
CA ASN A 236 -36.55 24.25 -8.46
C ASN A 236 -35.62 25.03 -7.52
N ASP A 237 -36.18 25.94 -6.72
CA ASP A 237 -35.43 26.84 -5.83
C ASP A 237 -34.37 27.69 -6.55
N THR A 238 -34.58 27.99 -7.83
CA THR A 238 -33.79 28.96 -8.59
C THR A 238 -34.70 29.89 -9.36
N TYR A 239 -34.17 31.05 -9.75
CA TYR A 239 -34.85 31.96 -10.66
C TYR A 239 -33.88 32.51 -11.71
N VAL A 240 -34.41 32.94 -12.84
CA VAL A 240 -33.61 33.49 -13.94
C VAL A 240 -34.28 34.74 -14.51
N PHE A 241 -33.46 35.65 -15.04
CA PHE A 241 -33.94 36.79 -15.81
C PHE A 241 -33.81 36.51 -17.31
N THR A 242 -34.88 36.78 -18.05
CA THR A 242 -35.01 36.65 -19.50
C THR A 242 -35.39 37.99 -20.11
N ALA A 243 -35.51 38.07 -21.44
CA ALA A 243 -35.87 39.30 -22.16
C ALA A 243 -35.06 40.54 -21.71
N THR A 244 -33.73 40.47 -21.73
CA THR A 244 -32.83 41.59 -21.32
C THR A 244 -33.06 42.11 -19.90
N ASN A 245 -33.42 41.22 -18.96
CA ASN A 245 -33.80 41.52 -17.57
C ASN A 245 -35.19 42.14 -17.39
N CYS A 246 -36.10 42.03 -18.34
CA CYS A 246 -37.49 42.50 -18.19
C CYS A 246 -38.43 41.47 -17.57
N VAL A 247 -38.11 40.18 -17.70
CA VAL A 247 -38.92 39.08 -17.17
C VAL A 247 -38.10 38.26 -16.18
N ARG A 248 -38.70 37.93 -15.04
CA ARG A 248 -38.15 37.01 -14.05
C ARG A 248 -38.97 35.74 -14.07
N CYS A 249 -38.32 34.58 -14.22
CA CYS A 249 -38.98 33.29 -14.18
C CYS A 249 -38.43 32.43 -13.03
N LYS A 250 -39.31 31.75 -12.31
CA LYS A 250 -38.99 30.76 -11.28
C LYS A 250 -39.76 29.46 -11.54
N CYS A 251 -39.20 28.34 -11.10
CA CYS A 251 -39.90 27.06 -11.13
C CYS A 251 -40.63 26.85 -9.81
N ASP A 252 -41.90 26.45 -9.87
CA ASP A 252 -42.72 26.16 -8.69
C ASP A 252 -43.14 24.69 -8.69
N ALA A 253 -42.51 23.89 -7.85
CA ALA A 253 -42.82 22.47 -7.70
C ALA A 253 -44.21 22.22 -7.08
N ALA A 254 -44.78 23.18 -6.33
CA ALA A 254 -46.07 23.02 -5.67
C ALA A 254 -47.26 23.15 -6.63
N VAL A 255 -47.04 23.76 -7.80
CA VAL A 255 -48.06 23.98 -8.84
C VAL A 255 -47.69 23.18 -10.09
N SER A 256 -47.60 21.86 -9.95
CA SER A 256 -47.40 20.92 -11.07
C SER A 256 -46.16 21.19 -11.95
N TRP A 257 -45.05 21.67 -11.37
CA TRP A 257 -43.81 21.99 -12.10
C TRP A 257 -44.02 23.03 -13.22
N THR A 258 -44.82 24.05 -12.95
CA THR A 258 -45.09 25.14 -13.88
C THR A 258 -44.05 26.26 -13.76
N LEU A 259 -43.65 26.81 -14.90
CA LEU A 259 -42.75 27.96 -14.95
C LEU A 259 -43.54 29.25 -14.71
N GLN A 260 -43.33 29.89 -13.56
CA GLN A 260 -43.97 31.16 -13.22
C GLN A 260 -43.07 32.32 -13.62
N CYS A 261 -43.54 33.15 -14.55
CA CYS A 261 -42.82 34.33 -15.02
C CYS A 261 -43.60 35.62 -14.68
N GLU A 262 -42.88 36.62 -14.20
CA GLU A 262 -43.40 37.94 -13.82
C GLU A 262 -42.51 39.06 -14.39
N ALA A 263 -43.03 40.28 -14.43
CA ALA A 263 -42.22 41.46 -14.76
C ALA A 263 -41.16 41.68 -13.69
N SER A 264 -39.89 41.89 -14.09
CA SER A 264 -38.75 41.93 -13.16
C SER A 264 -38.71 43.17 -12.26
N GLN A 265 -39.40 44.25 -12.64
CA GLN A 265 -39.35 45.58 -12.01
C GLN A 265 -37.94 46.22 -11.95
N ILE A 266 -36.94 45.63 -12.62
CA ILE A 266 -35.53 46.06 -12.56
C ILE A 266 -35.21 47.18 -13.54
N ASN A 267 -35.84 47.16 -14.72
CA ASN A 267 -35.58 48.12 -15.78
C ASN A 267 -36.88 48.86 -16.10
N SER A 268 -36.89 50.17 -15.86
CA SER A 268 -38.04 51.05 -16.15
C SER A 268 -38.31 51.22 -17.65
N SER A 269 -37.38 50.80 -18.51
CA SER A 269 -37.49 50.86 -19.98
C SER A 269 -38.07 49.59 -20.60
N CYS A 270 -38.61 48.66 -19.81
CA CYS A 270 -39.19 47.43 -20.33
C CYS A 270 -40.52 47.70 -21.06
N PRO A 271 -40.74 47.13 -22.26
CA PRO A 271 -42.01 47.26 -22.97
C PRO A 271 -43.14 46.61 -22.15
N ALA A 272 -44.36 47.12 -22.31
CA ALA A 272 -45.53 46.57 -21.65
C ALA A 272 -45.77 45.11 -22.07
N ILE A 273 -45.81 44.21 -21.09
CA ILE A 273 -45.89 42.76 -21.33
C ILE A 273 -47.35 42.32 -21.27
N ARG A 274 -48.05 42.47 -22.41
CA ARG A 274 -49.49 42.14 -22.54
C ARG A 274 -49.68 40.81 -23.26
N CYS A 275 -50.69 40.04 -22.88
CA CYS A 275 -51.15 38.87 -23.62
C CYS A 275 -52.27 39.23 -24.60
N GLU A 276 -52.35 38.49 -25.71
CA GLU A 276 -53.47 38.61 -26.66
C GLU A 276 -54.80 38.18 -26.01
N GLY A 277 -55.87 38.95 -26.23
CA GLY A 277 -57.25 38.53 -25.92
C GLY A 277 -58.02 39.25 -24.80
N ALA A 278 -57.43 40.20 -24.05
CA ALA A 278 -58.19 41.01 -23.07
C ALA A 278 -57.50 42.35 -22.71
N GLU A 279 -58.29 43.40 -22.47
CA GLU A 279 -57.77 44.66 -21.89
C GLU A 279 -57.27 44.39 -20.45
N ASN A 280 -56.04 44.81 -20.14
CA ASN A 280 -55.37 44.62 -18.83
C ASN A 280 -54.92 43.18 -18.45
N PHE A 281 -54.75 42.27 -19.41
CA PHE A 281 -54.16 40.95 -19.16
C PHE A 281 -52.63 40.95 -19.34
N TYR A 282 -51.90 41.03 -18.23
CA TYR A 282 -50.43 41.12 -18.18
C TYR A 282 -49.78 39.78 -17.82
N LEU A 283 -48.49 39.63 -18.12
CA LEU A 283 -47.70 38.44 -17.78
C LEU A 283 -47.84 38.06 -16.30
N GLY A 284 -48.18 36.80 -16.04
CA GLY A 284 -48.42 36.28 -14.69
C GLY A 284 -49.85 36.48 -14.18
N ASN A 285 -50.69 37.31 -14.81
CA ASN A 285 -52.11 37.38 -14.48
C ASN A 285 -52.80 36.07 -14.86
N THR A 286 -53.77 35.69 -14.04
CA THR A 286 -54.61 34.52 -14.28
C THR A 286 -56.08 34.92 -14.27
N THR A 287 -56.82 34.52 -15.30
CA THR A 287 -58.27 34.66 -15.35
C THR A 287 -58.92 33.28 -15.29
N THR A 288 -59.87 33.10 -14.40
CA THR A 288 -60.62 31.84 -14.24
C THR A 288 -62.01 32.00 -14.83
N SER A 289 -62.35 31.19 -15.82
CA SER A 289 -63.69 31.09 -16.41
C SER A 289 -64.21 29.66 -16.23
N GLY A 290 -65.14 29.47 -15.29
CA GLY A 290 -65.56 28.12 -14.88
C GLY A 290 -64.40 27.38 -14.20
N CYS A 291 -64.11 26.14 -14.65
CA CYS A 291 -62.92 25.40 -14.21
C CYS A 291 -61.74 25.52 -15.20
N ASN A 292 -61.79 26.43 -16.18
CA ASN A 292 -60.62 26.68 -17.01
C ASN A 292 -59.88 27.91 -16.48
N ARG A 293 -58.61 27.69 -16.12
CA ARG A 293 -57.69 28.70 -15.64
C ARG A 293 -56.82 29.13 -16.81
N THR A 294 -56.93 30.38 -17.25
CA THR A 294 -56.11 30.93 -18.34
C THR A 294 -55.06 31.85 -17.76
N THR A 295 -53.78 31.50 -17.91
CA THR A 295 -52.64 32.28 -17.40
C THR A 295 -51.88 32.90 -18.56
N CYS A 296 -51.51 34.18 -18.44
CA CYS A 296 -50.62 34.81 -19.39
C CYS A 296 -49.19 34.29 -19.16
N ALA A 297 -48.72 33.39 -20.04
CA ALA A 297 -47.44 32.72 -19.95
C ALA A 297 -46.40 33.36 -20.87
N TYR A 298 -45.13 33.23 -20.49
CA TYR A 298 -44.01 33.72 -21.28
C TYR A 298 -43.71 32.76 -22.44
N ALA A 299 -43.70 33.28 -23.67
CA ALA A 299 -43.48 32.48 -24.89
C ALA A 299 -42.10 32.74 -25.55
N GLY A 300 -41.32 33.71 -25.05
CA GLY A 300 -39.95 33.97 -25.50
C GLY A 300 -39.62 35.44 -25.72
N TYR A 301 -38.43 35.69 -26.27
CA TYR A 301 -37.95 37.02 -26.63
C TYR A 301 -37.27 37.00 -28.00
N ASN A 302 -37.74 37.86 -28.89
CA ASN A 302 -37.13 38.13 -30.19
C ASN A 302 -37.32 39.61 -30.53
N GLN A 303 -36.45 40.46 -29.97
CA GLN A 303 -36.53 41.94 -29.98
C GLN A 303 -37.72 42.51 -29.19
N THR A 304 -38.89 41.86 -29.24
CA THR A 304 -40.05 42.08 -28.38
C THR A 304 -40.31 40.88 -27.49
N ILE A 305 -41.05 41.09 -26.40
CA ILE A 305 -41.44 40.03 -25.47
C ILE A 305 -42.66 39.31 -26.06
N LEU A 306 -42.54 38.00 -26.22
CA LEU A 306 -43.60 37.13 -26.70
C LEU A 306 -44.34 36.51 -25.51
N THR A 307 -45.66 36.53 -25.55
CA THR A 307 -46.54 35.97 -24.52
C THR A 307 -47.59 35.09 -25.17
N THR A 308 -48.13 34.13 -24.42
CA THR A 308 -49.21 33.25 -24.87
C THR A 308 -50.22 33.02 -23.75
N ALA A 309 -51.49 32.84 -24.09
CA ALA A 309 -52.51 32.42 -23.14
C ALA A 309 -52.41 30.90 -22.93
N ALA A 310 -51.94 30.48 -21.76
CA ALA A 310 -51.90 29.07 -21.38
C ALA A 310 -53.22 28.69 -20.68
N LEU A 311 -53.99 27.81 -21.31
CA LEU A 311 -55.25 27.29 -20.76
C LEU A 311 -54.98 26.01 -19.98
N GLU A 312 -55.32 26.00 -18.69
CA GLU A 312 -55.24 24.85 -17.80
C GLU A 312 -56.64 24.49 -17.32
N SER A 313 -57.13 23.29 -17.68
CA SER A 313 -58.46 22.82 -17.25
C SER A 313 -58.36 22.16 -15.88
N THR A 314 -59.01 22.74 -14.86
CA THR A 314 -59.17 22.19 -13.51
C THR A 314 -60.51 21.46 -13.31
N CYS A 315 -61.26 21.19 -14.40
CA CYS A 315 -62.50 20.39 -14.34
C CYS A 315 -62.21 18.97 -13.80
N PRO A 316 -62.99 18.45 -12.84
CA PRO A 316 -63.02 17.02 -12.57
C PRO A 316 -63.75 16.31 -13.71
N GLY A 317 -63.00 15.88 -14.74
CA GLY A 317 -63.51 15.02 -15.82
C GLY A 317 -63.37 13.55 -15.44
N GLY A 318 -64.51 12.85 -15.42
CA GLY A 318 -64.63 11.45 -15.00
C GLY A 318 -63.89 10.44 -15.89
N ASP A 319 -63.65 9.29 -15.27
CA ASP A 319 -63.12 8.07 -15.89
C ASP A 319 -63.81 7.76 -17.22
N GLU A 320 -63.06 7.84 -18.32
CA GLU A 320 -63.42 7.12 -19.53
C GLU A 320 -62.86 5.69 -19.38
N ILE A 321 -63.70 4.86 -18.79
CA ILE A 321 -63.62 3.40 -18.81
C ILE A 321 -63.62 2.94 -20.27
N THR A 322 -62.48 2.40 -20.74
CA THR A 322 -62.50 1.31 -21.72
C THR A 322 -61.88 0.05 -21.11
N LEU A 323 -62.79 -0.90 -20.92
CA LEU A 323 -62.68 -2.28 -20.49
C LEU A 323 -61.49 -3.07 -21.08
N TRP A 324 -60.84 -3.78 -20.15
CA TRP A 324 -60.49 -5.22 -20.18
C TRP A 324 -59.53 -5.77 -21.26
N ALA A 325 -58.31 -6.07 -20.83
CA ALA A 325 -57.86 -7.47 -20.77
C ALA A 325 -57.15 -7.72 -19.43
N THR A 326 -57.74 -8.60 -18.64
CA THR A 326 -57.33 -8.99 -17.29
C THR A 326 -56.14 -9.96 -17.28
N PRO A 327 -55.43 -10.05 -16.13
CA PRO A 327 -54.25 -10.89 -15.94
C PRO A 327 -54.64 -12.33 -15.55
N PRO A 328 -53.78 -13.35 -15.75
CA PRO A 328 -53.97 -14.63 -15.08
C PRO A 328 -53.31 -14.60 -13.69
N THR A 329 -54.18 -14.84 -12.72
CA THR A 329 -53.99 -15.26 -11.34
C THR A 329 -52.88 -16.29 -11.06
N ARG A 330 -52.24 -16.20 -9.88
CA ARG A 330 -51.87 -17.33 -8.98
C ARG A 330 -51.49 -16.76 -7.60
N HIS A 331 -52.32 -16.95 -6.58
CA HIS A 331 -52.38 -18.06 -5.61
C HIS A 331 -51.46 -17.91 -4.40
N LEU A 332 -52.13 -17.83 -3.24
CA LEU A 332 -51.65 -17.91 -1.86
C LEU A 332 -50.77 -19.14 -1.58
N GLY A 333 -49.76 -18.96 -0.73
CA GLY A 333 -49.06 -20.05 -0.03
C GLY A 333 -48.16 -19.51 1.09
N LYS A 334 -48.52 -19.80 2.35
CA LYS A 334 -47.72 -19.55 3.56
C LYS A 334 -46.58 -20.55 3.70
N ASN A 335 -45.45 -20.05 4.20
CA ASN A 335 -44.40 -20.62 5.07
C ASN A 335 -43.89 -22.08 4.93
N TRP A 336 -42.55 -22.14 4.97
CA TRP A 336 -41.61 -23.15 5.50
C TRP A 336 -40.80 -24.03 4.52
N MET A 337 -39.48 -24.00 4.78
CA MET A 337 -38.36 -24.92 4.48
C MET A 337 -37.45 -24.71 3.25
N GLU A 338 -36.20 -24.39 3.62
CA GLU A 338 -34.91 -24.96 3.18
C GLU A 338 -34.14 -24.47 1.94
N MET A 339 -32.88 -24.15 2.25
CA MET A 339 -31.60 -24.27 1.52
C MET A 339 -31.63 -24.60 0.02
N GLU A 340 -31.14 -23.68 -0.82
CA GLU A 340 -30.16 -23.91 -1.91
C GLU A 340 -30.01 -22.65 -2.78
N ALA A 341 -28.83 -22.00 -2.74
CA ALA A 341 -28.34 -21.10 -3.81
C ALA A 341 -26.86 -20.77 -3.56
N LEU A 342 -25.99 -21.79 -3.65
CA LEU A 342 -24.53 -21.63 -3.66
C LEU A 342 -23.88 -22.26 -4.91
N GLU A 343 -24.65 -22.48 -5.98
CA GLU A 343 -24.16 -23.11 -7.22
C GLU A 343 -24.26 -22.25 -8.49
N MET A 344 -24.89 -21.07 -8.48
CA MET A 344 -25.00 -20.25 -9.71
C MET A 344 -23.82 -19.31 -9.99
N MET A 345 -22.79 -19.28 -9.13
CA MET A 345 -21.66 -18.35 -9.27
C MET A 345 -20.39 -18.97 -9.88
N ASN A 346 -20.44 -20.25 -10.29
CA ASN A 346 -19.28 -20.97 -10.82
C ASN A 346 -19.26 -21.04 -12.36
N ASP A 347 -20.40 -20.93 -13.03
CA ASP A 347 -20.49 -21.08 -14.50
C ASP A 347 -20.16 -19.79 -15.28
N GLU A 348 -20.44 -18.61 -14.72
CA GLU A 348 -20.14 -17.33 -15.38
C GLU A 348 -18.63 -16.99 -15.34
N PHE A 349 -17.95 -17.41 -14.26
CA PHE A 349 -16.50 -17.23 -14.09
C PHE A 349 -15.69 -18.14 -15.02
N SER A 350 -16.17 -19.36 -15.27
CA SER A 350 -15.58 -20.28 -16.25
C SER A 350 -15.73 -19.74 -17.69
N ASN A 351 -16.88 -19.14 -18.01
CA ASN A 351 -17.15 -18.57 -19.35
C ASN A 351 -16.37 -17.28 -19.66
N GLN A 352 -16.12 -16.42 -18.67
CA GLN A 352 -15.29 -15.22 -18.86
C GLN A 352 -13.78 -15.52 -18.94
N VAL A 353 -13.29 -16.49 -18.16
CA VAL A 353 -11.89 -16.94 -18.20
C VAL A 353 -11.59 -17.67 -19.52
N SER A 354 -12.55 -18.45 -20.04
CA SER A 354 -12.43 -19.13 -21.35
C SER A 354 -12.37 -18.15 -22.54
N LYS A 355 -13.13 -17.05 -22.49
CA LYS A 355 -13.13 -15.98 -23.52
C LYS A 355 -11.85 -15.11 -23.50
N PHE A 356 -11.20 -14.95 -22.36
CA PHE A 356 -9.94 -14.19 -22.27
C PHE A 356 -8.71 -15.05 -22.65
N LEU A 357 -8.73 -16.36 -22.37
CA LEU A 357 -7.63 -17.28 -22.69
C LEU A 357 -7.54 -17.68 -24.17
N THR A 358 -8.63 -17.54 -24.93
CA THR A 358 -8.64 -17.77 -26.38
C THR A 358 -8.05 -16.61 -27.20
N ALA A 359 -7.83 -15.44 -26.58
CA ALA A 359 -7.34 -14.25 -27.26
C ALA A 359 -5.79 -14.12 -27.31
N ASN A 360 -5.03 -14.89 -26.52
CA ASN A 360 -3.57 -14.79 -26.45
C ASN A 360 -2.92 -16.19 -26.43
N GLY A 361 -2.91 -16.86 -27.59
CA GLY A 361 -2.43 -18.22 -27.78
C GLY A 361 -1.15 -18.57 -27.01
N GLY A 362 -1.27 -19.49 -26.06
CA GLY A 362 -0.14 -20.03 -25.29
C GLY A 362 -0.52 -21.34 -24.58
N HIS A 363 -0.18 -22.48 -25.18
CA HIS A 363 -0.54 -23.84 -24.74
C HIS A 363 0.08 -24.31 -23.40
N ALA A 364 0.85 -23.49 -22.69
CA ALA A 364 1.64 -23.91 -21.52
C ALA A 364 0.99 -23.68 -20.14
N THR A 365 -0.16 -22.99 -20.07
CA THR A 365 -0.78 -22.56 -18.80
C THR A 365 -1.82 -23.54 -18.22
N HIS A 366 -2.29 -24.50 -19.02
CA HIS A 366 -3.37 -25.41 -18.62
C HIS A 366 -2.94 -26.50 -17.60
N TRP A 367 -1.64 -26.82 -17.53
CA TRP A 367 -1.10 -27.79 -16.57
C TRP A 367 -0.89 -27.20 -15.16
N TRP A 368 -0.55 -25.91 -15.06
CA TRP A 368 -0.24 -25.25 -13.79
C TRP A 368 -1.49 -24.98 -12.94
N CYS A 369 -2.62 -24.67 -13.57
CA CYS A 369 -3.87 -24.37 -12.86
C CYS A 369 -4.47 -25.62 -12.15
N ARG A 370 -4.27 -26.82 -12.73
CA ARG A 370 -4.72 -28.09 -12.13
C ARG A 370 -3.87 -28.55 -10.95
N CYS A 371 -2.55 -28.29 -10.95
CA CYS A 371 -1.69 -28.59 -9.80
C CYS A 371 -1.89 -27.62 -8.63
N PHE A 372 -2.20 -26.35 -8.91
CA PHE A 372 -2.39 -25.33 -7.86
C PHE A 372 -3.72 -25.50 -7.10
N LEU A 373 -4.78 -25.95 -7.78
CA LEU A 373 -6.08 -26.26 -7.14
C LEU A 373 -6.06 -27.52 -6.26
N LEU A 374 -5.09 -28.43 -6.44
CA LEU A 374 -4.94 -29.62 -5.60
C LEU A 374 -4.25 -29.34 -4.25
N LEU A 375 -3.58 -28.20 -4.08
CA LEU A 375 -2.93 -27.80 -2.82
C LEU A 375 -3.83 -26.97 -1.89
N ILE A 376 -5.03 -26.56 -2.34
CA ILE A 376 -5.92 -25.62 -1.64
C ILE A 376 -7.34 -26.21 -1.43
N ARG A 377 -7.45 -27.51 -1.14
CA ARG A 377 -8.69 -28.04 -0.54
C ARG A 377 -8.58 -28.02 0.99
N PRO A 378 -9.47 -27.30 1.71
CA PRO A 378 -9.50 -27.32 3.16
C PRO A 378 -10.18 -28.61 3.64
N ILE A 379 -9.45 -29.41 4.43
CA ILE A 379 -10.06 -30.45 5.26
C ILE A 379 -10.84 -29.73 6.37
N GLY A 380 -12.15 -29.63 6.21
CA GLY A 380 -13.06 -29.12 7.24
C GLY A 380 -13.18 -30.12 8.39
N PHE A 381 -13.06 -29.64 9.61
CA PHE A 381 -13.47 -30.36 10.83
C PHE A 381 -14.42 -29.46 11.63
N LEU A 382 -15.66 -29.91 11.78
CA LEU A 382 -16.58 -29.56 12.89
C LEU A 382 -16.73 -30.82 13.79
N PRO A 383 -17.17 -30.68 15.06
CA PRO A 383 -16.79 -31.59 16.15
C PRO A 383 -17.79 -32.72 16.51
N CYS A 384 -17.23 -33.75 17.20
CA CYS A 384 -17.83 -34.81 18.07
C CYS A 384 -18.53 -36.04 17.44
N PRO A 385 -18.60 -37.23 18.11
CA PRO A 385 -17.95 -37.72 19.34
C PRO A 385 -17.28 -39.13 19.23
N VAL A 386 -16.63 -39.54 20.33
CA VAL A 386 -16.15 -40.87 20.77
C VAL A 386 -16.66 -42.11 19.98
N ILE A 387 -15.73 -42.96 19.47
CA ILE A 387 -15.74 -44.44 19.52
C ILE A 387 -14.32 -45.01 19.25
N ARG A 388 -14.06 -46.11 19.96
CA ARG A 388 -12.86 -46.94 20.17
C ARG A 388 -12.21 -47.56 18.91
N GLN A 389 -10.87 -47.74 18.99
CA GLN A 389 -10.03 -48.83 18.45
C GLN A 389 -10.38 -49.47 17.08
N LYS A 390 -9.53 -49.21 16.06
CA LYS A 390 -8.69 -50.22 15.32
C LYS A 390 -8.17 -49.64 14.00
N SER A 391 -6.84 -49.63 13.82
CA SER A 391 -6.11 -50.19 12.66
C SER A 391 -4.79 -49.46 12.38
N LYS A 392 -3.70 -50.02 12.93
CA LYS A 392 -2.37 -49.95 12.34
C LYS A 392 -2.40 -50.79 11.06
N GLN A 393 -2.60 -50.20 9.87
CA GLN A 393 -2.26 -50.86 8.58
C GLN A 393 -2.46 -50.00 7.30
N ILE A 394 -2.14 -48.70 7.28
CA ILE A 394 -2.18 -47.92 6.00
C ILE A 394 -0.96 -46.98 5.86
N PHE A 395 0.24 -47.43 6.26
CA PHE A 395 1.47 -46.64 6.03
C PHE A 395 2.67 -47.46 5.49
N SER A 396 2.43 -48.68 4.98
CA SER A 396 3.47 -49.50 4.32
C SER A 396 3.25 -49.68 2.81
N ARG A 397 2.32 -48.94 2.19
CA ARG A 397 1.96 -49.11 0.77
C ARG A 397 2.16 -47.89 -0.14
N PHE A 398 2.77 -46.81 0.37
CA PHE A 398 3.01 -45.59 -0.41
C PHE A 398 4.47 -45.36 -0.81
N ASN A 399 5.36 -46.30 -0.50
CA ASN A 399 6.79 -46.20 -0.83
C ASN A 399 7.21 -47.08 -2.03
N SER A 400 6.26 -47.51 -2.87
CA SER A 400 6.51 -48.45 -3.99
C SER A 400 6.04 -47.97 -5.36
N HIS A 401 5.70 -46.69 -5.53
CA HIS A 401 5.39 -46.13 -6.85
C HIS A 401 5.92 -44.71 -6.97
N LEU A 402 7.18 -44.57 -7.37
CA LEU A 402 7.77 -43.42 -8.07
C LEU A 402 9.26 -43.71 -8.29
N ASN A 403 9.56 -44.62 -9.22
CA ASN A 403 10.85 -44.73 -9.93
C ASN A 403 10.73 -45.74 -11.10
N SER A 404 10.02 -45.35 -12.14
CA SER A 404 10.19 -45.75 -13.54
C SER A 404 9.41 -44.70 -14.37
N GLU A 405 9.86 -44.10 -15.46
CA GLU A 405 10.62 -44.60 -16.59
C GLU A 405 11.50 -43.49 -17.22
N SER A 406 12.66 -43.86 -17.75
CA SER A 406 13.06 -43.48 -19.10
C SER A 406 13.99 -44.57 -19.62
N GLY A 407 13.61 -45.18 -20.75
CA GLY A 407 14.18 -46.43 -21.24
C GLY A 407 15.05 -46.30 -22.49
N LEU A 408 15.38 -47.50 -23.00
CA LEU A 408 16.14 -47.91 -24.19
C LEU A 408 17.67 -47.86 -24.03
N GLN A 409 18.43 -48.93 -24.30
CA GLN A 409 18.21 -50.00 -25.28
C GLN A 409 19.07 -51.27 -25.02
N SER A 410 18.53 -52.42 -25.48
CA SER A 410 19.16 -53.70 -25.90
C SER A 410 20.07 -54.43 -24.89
N SER A 411 19.61 -55.49 -24.23
CA SER A 411 19.33 -56.86 -24.72
C SER A 411 20.55 -57.78 -24.66
N ASP A 412 20.44 -58.77 -23.77
CA ASP A 412 20.58 -60.21 -24.03
C ASP A 412 21.49 -60.99 -23.07
N VAL A 413 20.94 -62.15 -22.69
CA VAL A 413 21.54 -63.38 -22.13
C VAL A 413 21.88 -63.35 -20.62
N GLU A 414 21.03 -63.82 -19.70
CA GLU A 414 20.58 -65.21 -19.40
C GLU A 414 21.63 -66.03 -18.60
N GLU A 415 21.36 -66.24 -17.29
CA GLU A 415 21.29 -67.55 -16.60
C GLU A 415 21.38 -67.45 -15.06
N THR A 416 20.25 -67.79 -14.42
CA THR A 416 20.00 -68.72 -13.30
C THR A 416 20.99 -68.96 -12.13
N CYS A 417 20.44 -68.70 -10.93
CA CYS A 417 20.29 -69.56 -9.74
C CYS A 417 21.49 -70.06 -8.90
N ASP A 418 21.59 -69.46 -7.70
CA ASP A 418 21.54 -70.09 -6.36
C ASP A 418 22.74 -70.95 -5.87
N PRO A 419 22.82 -71.34 -4.57
CA PRO A 419 23.82 -70.78 -3.65
C PRO A 419 24.69 -71.85 -2.96
N SER A 420 25.89 -71.51 -2.46
CA SER A 420 26.52 -72.17 -1.28
C SER A 420 27.95 -71.68 -1.02
N ASN A 421 28.21 -71.40 0.26
CA ASN A 421 29.53 -71.27 0.90
C ASN A 421 30.16 -72.70 1.08
N PRO A 422 31.42 -72.94 1.54
CA PRO A 422 32.46 -72.01 2.02
C PRO A 422 33.96 -72.38 1.69
N SER A 423 34.87 -71.44 2.04
CA SER A 423 36.22 -71.65 2.62
C SER A 423 37.44 -72.11 1.79
N VAL A 424 38.61 -71.65 2.28
CA VAL A 424 40.03 -72.00 1.96
C VAL A 424 40.62 -71.21 0.77
N GLY A 425 41.78 -70.57 0.80
CA GLY A 425 42.88 -70.47 1.76
C GLY A 425 44.18 -70.18 1.00
N LEU A 426 44.82 -69.05 1.33
CA LEU A 426 46.23 -68.66 1.15
C LEU A 426 46.88 -68.49 -0.24
N ASN A 427 47.37 -67.24 -0.44
CA ASN A 427 48.72 -66.83 -0.86
C ASN A 427 49.18 -67.20 -2.29
N GLU A 428 49.86 -66.36 -3.09
CA GLU A 428 50.77 -65.27 -2.77
C GLU A 428 51.10 -64.48 -4.07
N LEU A 429 51.55 -63.23 -3.91
CA LEU A 429 52.32 -62.45 -4.90
C LEU A 429 51.64 -62.02 -6.22
N ASN A 430 51.06 -60.82 -6.19
CA ASN A 430 51.60 -59.75 -7.06
C ASN A 430 51.33 -58.36 -6.46
N GLY A 431 52.22 -57.97 -5.55
CA GLY A 431 52.40 -56.60 -5.10
C GLY A 431 53.17 -55.81 -6.15
N SER A 432 52.46 -54.94 -6.86
CA SER A 432 53.01 -53.72 -7.48
C SER A 432 51.92 -52.83 -8.10
N ILE A 433 50.66 -53.30 -8.19
CA ILE A 433 49.53 -52.50 -8.72
C ILE A 433 48.56 -52.05 -7.60
N SER A 434 48.69 -52.56 -6.37
CA SER A 434 47.77 -52.24 -5.26
C SER A 434 48.09 -50.95 -4.49
N SER A 435 49.29 -50.38 -4.62
CA SER A 435 49.67 -49.16 -3.91
C SER A 435 49.09 -47.90 -4.56
N GLU A 436 49.23 -47.75 -5.87
CA GLU A 436 48.66 -46.60 -6.61
C GLU A 436 47.14 -46.66 -6.65
N THR A 437 46.56 -47.85 -6.82
CA THR A 437 45.09 -48.03 -6.89
C THR A 437 44.42 -47.76 -5.54
N ASN A 438 45.09 -48.03 -4.40
CA ASN A 438 44.58 -47.69 -3.08
C ASN A 438 44.72 -46.22 -2.74
N GLU A 439 45.77 -45.55 -3.21
CA GLU A 439 45.91 -44.10 -3.01
C GLU A 439 44.90 -43.31 -3.86
N ILE A 440 44.64 -43.76 -5.09
CA ILE A 440 43.62 -43.22 -5.98
C ILE A 440 42.21 -43.49 -5.43
N ASN A 441 41.91 -44.70 -4.95
CA ASN A 441 40.61 -45.01 -4.32
C ASN A 441 40.41 -44.29 -2.98
N LYS A 442 41.47 -44.04 -2.20
CA LYS A 442 41.40 -43.23 -0.97
C LYS A 442 41.20 -41.74 -1.29
N LYS A 443 41.82 -41.22 -2.36
CA LYS A 443 41.55 -39.87 -2.89
C LYS A 443 40.14 -39.74 -3.49
N LEU A 444 39.64 -40.75 -4.20
CA LEU A 444 38.28 -40.78 -4.76
C LEU A 444 37.20 -40.94 -3.67
N ARG A 445 37.41 -41.79 -2.66
CA ARG A 445 36.53 -41.88 -1.48
C ARG A 445 36.56 -40.60 -0.64
N GLY A 446 37.74 -40.00 -0.46
CA GLY A 446 37.88 -38.68 0.18
C GLY A 446 37.17 -37.58 -0.60
N ALA A 447 37.34 -37.53 -1.92
CA ALA A 447 36.65 -36.57 -2.80
C ALA A 447 35.13 -36.81 -2.84
N SER A 448 34.67 -38.07 -2.84
CA SER A 448 33.25 -38.43 -2.80
C SER A 448 32.61 -38.11 -1.45
N ALA A 449 33.32 -38.32 -0.33
CA ALA A 449 32.85 -37.95 1.00
C ALA A 449 32.80 -36.42 1.20
N ILE A 450 33.81 -35.69 0.72
CA ILE A 450 33.84 -34.23 0.73
C ILE A 450 32.72 -33.65 -0.16
N THR A 451 32.48 -34.26 -1.33
CA THR A 451 31.40 -33.84 -2.23
C THR A 451 30.02 -34.15 -1.64
N SER A 452 29.86 -35.27 -0.92
CA SER A 452 28.63 -35.64 -0.21
C SER A 452 28.33 -34.69 0.96
N GLN A 453 29.33 -34.40 1.80
CA GLN A 453 29.20 -33.50 2.96
C GLN A 453 28.93 -32.05 2.52
N SER A 454 29.57 -31.58 1.45
CA SER A 454 29.30 -30.24 0.87
C SER A 454 27.89 -30.12 0.29
N LYS A 455 27.33 -31.21 -0.26
CA LYS A 455 25.95 -31.23 -0.80
C LYS A 455 24.91 -31.15 0.33
N ASP A 456 25.19 -31.76 1.46
CA ASP A 456 24.31 -31.80 2.63
C ASP A 456 24.22 -30.42 3.32
N VAL A 457 25.37 -29.78 3.56
CA VAL A 457 25.45 -28.44 4.19
C VAL A 457 24.73 -27.37 3.35
N ARG A 458 24.86 -27.43 2.02
CA ARG A 458 24.16 -26.50 1.12
C ARG A 458 22.65 -26.71 1.14
N HIS A 459 22.20 -27.96 1.21
CA HIS A 459 20.78 -28.28 1.29
C HIS A 459 20.17 -27.82 2.62
N GLU A 460 20.89 -28.04 3.73
CA GLU A 460 20.50 -27.56 5.06
C GLU A 460 20.36 -26.03 5.10
N LEU A 461 21.33 -25.30 4.53
CA LEU A 461 21.26 -23.84 4.42
C LEU A 461 20.03 -23.38 3.63
N ILE A 462 19.73 -24.01 2.49
CA ILE A 462 18.58 -23.64 1.66
C ILE A 462 17.25 -23.92 2.39
N MET A 463 17.16 -25.05 3.09
CA MET A 463 15.96 -25.43 3.86
C MET A 463 15.68 -24.48 5.04
N LEU A 464 16.73 -23.89 5.62
CA LEU A 464 16.61 -22.85 6.66
C LEU A 464 16.30 -21.47 6.07
N SER A 465 16.92 -21.11 4.94
CA SER A 465 16.72 -19.81 4.31
C SER A 465 15.34 -19.63 3.72
N LEU A 466 14.70 -20.67 3.17
CA LEU A 466 13.40 -20.52 2.49
C LEU A 466 12.28 -20.00 3.42
N PRO A 467 12.05 -20.60 4.60
CA PRO A 467 11.04 -20.09 5.54
C PRO A 467 11.43 -18.73 6.14
N ALA A 468 12.74 -18.49 6.36
CA ALA A 468 13.24 -17.23 6.87
C ALA A 468 12.99 -16.08 5.88
N ILE A 469 13.25 -16.31 4.58
CA ILE A 469 12.91 -15.38 3.49
C ILE A 469 11.41 -15.11 3.49
N GLY A 470 10.57 -16.14 3.55
CA GLY A 470 9.11 -15.97 3.57
C GLY A 470 8.65 -15.11 4.75
N GLY A 471 9.18 -15.33 5.95
CA GLY A 471 8.83 -14.53 7.13
C GLY A 471 9.33 -13.09 7.07
N GLN A 472 10.55 -12.86 6.59
CA GLN A 472 11.13 -11.52 6.50
C GLN A 472 10.59 -10.70 5.32
N ALA A 473 10.13 -11.36 4.24
CA ALA A 473 9.58 -10.67 3.07
C ALA A 473 8.18 -10.10 3.32
N MET A 474 7.43 -10.62 4.30
CA MET A 474 6.07 -10.15 4.58
C MET A 474 6.02 -8.69 5.05
N GLU A 475 6.93 -8.31 5.94
CA GLU A 475 6.98 -6.95 6.49
C GLU A 475 7.20 -5.85 5.42
N PRO A 476 8.23 -5.94 4.55
CA PRO A 476 8.41 -4.94 3.50
C PRO A 476 7.30 -4.96 2.46
N MET A 477 6.65 -6.09 2.19
CA MET A 477 5.48 -6.11 1.29
C MET A 477 4.34 -5.26 1.83
N VAL A 478 4.04 -5.36 3.14
CA VAL A 478 3.03 -4.53 3.79
C VAL A 478 3.43 -3.05 3.72
N GLN A 479 4.71 -2.72 3.97
CA GLN A 479 5.19 -1.33 3.91
C GLN A 479 5.14 -0.75 2.49
N LEU A 480 5.43 -1.56 1.45
CA LEU A 480 5.27 -1.14 0.05
C LEU A 480 3.81 -0.87 -0.30
N MET A 481 2.89 -1.74 0.15
CA MET A 481 1.45 -1.55 -0.07
C MET A 481 0.93 -0.29 0.62
N GLU A 482 1.33 -0.05 1.87
CA GLU A 482 1.01 1.15 2.64
C GLU A 482 1.53 2.41 1.92
N THR A 483 2.78 2.38 1.48
CA THR A 483 3.42 3.47 0.72
C THR A 483 2.70 3.75 -0.59
N ALA A 484 2.26 2.70 -1.31
CA ALA A 484 1.52 2.86 -2.56
C ALA A 484 0.11 3.41 -2.36
N PHE A 485 -0.56 3.01 -1.28
CA PHE A 485 -1.87 3.55 -0.92
C PHE A 485 -1.76 5.04 -0.58
N ILE A 486 -0.79 5.42 0.25
CA ILE A 486 -0.59 6.82 0.66
C ILE A 486 -0.12 7.69 -0.51
N GLY A 487 0.77 7.17 -1.36
CA GLY A 487 1.29 7.90 -2.52
C GLY A 487 0.26 8.22 -3.59
N ARG A 488 -0.91 7.56 -3.56
CA ARG A 488 -2.06 7.91 -4.40
C ARG A 488 -3.00 8.95 -3.79
N MET A 489 -2.89 9.22 -2.49
CA MET A 489 -3.64 10.29 -1.83
C MET A 489 -3.02 11.66 -2.10
N GLY A 490 -1.70 11.73 -2.19
CA GLY A 490 -0.96 12.94 -2.56
C GLY A 490 0.51 12.87 -2.14
N SER A 491 1.32 13.80 -2.66
CA SER A 491 2.75 13.86 -2.37
C SER A 491 3.03 14.39 -0.97
N VAL A 492 2.20 15.30 -0.45
CA VAL A 492 2.30 15.81 0.94
C VAL A 492 2.01 14.69 1.94
N GLU A 493 0.96 13.91 1.72
CA GLU A 493 0.57 12.77 2.56
C GLU A 493 1.66 11.70 2.58
N LEU A 494 2.23 11.40 1.41
CA LEU A 494 3.31 10.42 1.28
C LEU A 494 4.60 10.88 1.97
N ALA A 495 4.95 12.14 1.80
CA ALA A 495 6.11 12.74 2.48
C ALA A 495 5.93 12.74 4.00
N SER A 496 4.75 13.16 4.48
CA SER A 496 4.38 13.13 5.88
C SER A 496 4.44 11.72 6.46
N ALA A 497 3.86 10.73 5.78
CA ALA A 497 3.92 9.34 6.21
C ALA A 497 5.35 8.80 6.21
N GLY A 498 6.17 9.16 5.22
CA GLY A 498 7.56 8.72 5.13
C GLY A 498 8.41 9.18 6.32
N VAL A 499 8.28 10.46 6.71
CA VAL A 499 8.97 10.96 7.91
C VAL A 499 8.47 10.27 9.17
N SER A 500 7.15 10.10 9.30
CA SER A 500 6.57 9.42 10.46
C SER A 500 6.97 7.94 10.56
N ILE A 501 7.03 7.22 9.45
CA ILE A 501 7.52 5.84 9.38
C ILE A 501 9.00 5.79 9.78
N SER A 502 9.82 6.73 9.32
CA SER A 502 11.23 6.81 9.70
C SER A 502 11.41 7.05 11.20
N LEU A 503 10.64 7.98 11.77
CA LEU A 503 10.65 8.28 13.22
C LEU A 503 10.18 7.10 14.08
N PHE A 504 9.11 6.41 13.64
CA PHE A 504 8.67 5.18 14.29
C PHE A 504 9.77 4.11 14.22
N ASN A 505 10.37 3.91 13.04
CA ASN A 505 11.39 2.89 12.82
C ASN A 505 12.67 3.12 13.63
N ILE A 506 13.15 4.36 13.80
CA ILE A 506 14.35 4.61 14.61
C ILE A 506 14.10 4.26 16.08
N ILE A 507 12.95 4.67 16.65
CA ILE A 507 12.62 4.40 18.05
C ILE A 507 12.36 2.90 18.24
N ALA A 508 11.52 2.29 17.38
CA ALA A 508 11.17 0.89 17.49
C ALA A 508 12.38 -0.03 17.25
N LYS A 509 13.19 0.17 16.21
CA LYS A 509 14.30 -0.74 15.89
C LYS A 509 15.45 -0.65 16.90
N LEU A 510 15.60 0.47 17.62
CA LEU A 510 16.64 0.64 18.62
C LEU A 510 16.50 -0.35 19.79
N PHE A 511 15.27 -0.55 20.28
CA PHE A 511 15.00 -1.46 21.40
C PHE A 511 14.59 -2.86 20.95
N ASN A 512 13.90 -2.98 19.81
CA ASN A 512 13.28 -4.24 19.41
C ASN A 512 14.25 -5.25 18.79
N MET A 513 15.29 -4.80 18.08
CA MET A 513 16.28 -5.71 17.47
C MET A 513 17.12 -6.46 18.51
N PRO A 514 17.69 -5.79 19.54
CA PRO A 514 18.34 -6.49 20.65
C PRO A 514 17.40 -7.43 21.39
N LEU A 515 16.15 -7.00 21.66
CA LEU A 515 15.16 -7.82 22.35
C LEU A 515 14.86 -9.11 21.58
N LEU A 516 14.63 -9.02 20.26
CA LEU A 516 14.41 -10.18 19.38
C LEU A 516 15.60 -11.15 19.42
N SER A 517 16.83 -10.64 19.28
CA SER A 517 18.04 -11.47 19.22
C SER A 517 18.33 -12.15 20.56
N VAL A 518 18.25 -11.42 21.67
CA VAL A 518 18.54 -11.96 23.01
C VAL A 518 17.45 -12.94 23.45
N ALA A 519 16.17 -12.64 23.18
CA ALA A 519 15.07 -13.57 23.47
C ALA A 519 15.23 -14.90 22.72
N THR A 520 15.68 -14.86 21.47
CA THR A 520 15.96 -16.08 20.70
C THR A 520 17.03 -16.95 21.40
N SER A 521 18.15 -16.35 21.79
CA SER A 521 19.27 -17.07 22.41
C SER A 521 18.91 -17.61 23.80
N PHE A 522 18.32 -16.80 24.68
CA PHE A 522 18.03 -17.22 26.06
C PHE A 522 16.90 -18.24 26.15
N VAL A 523 15.89 -18.16 25.27
CA VAL A 523 14.85 -19.19 25.21
C VAL A 523 15.43 -20.52 24.73
N ALA A 524 16.28 -20.50 23.71
CA ALA A 524 16.96 -21.72 23.25
C ALA A 524 17.84 -22.33 24.35
N GLU A 525 18.54 -21.50 25.12
CA GLU A 525 19.38 -21.91 26.25
C GLU A 525 18.55 -22.52 27.39
N ASP A 526 17.48 -21.86 27.84
CA ASP A 526 16.60 -22.38 28.90
C ASP A 526 15.95 -23.72 28.50
N ILE A 527 15.59 -23.89 27.23
CA ILE A 527 15.08 -25.17 26.71
C ILE A 527 16.16 -26.26 26.81
N SER A 528 17.41 -25.92 26.45
CA SER A 528 18.53 -26.89 26.53
C SER A 528 18.84 -27.32 27.97
N LYS A 529 18.81 -26.37 28.92
CA LYS A 529 19.04 -26.65 30.36
C LYS A 529 17.93 -27.49 30.97
N ASN A 530 16.68 -27.29 30.52
CA ASN A 530 15.52 -28.04 31.00
C ASN A 530 15.25 -29.34 30.21
N ALA A 531 16.01 -29.66 29.16
CA ALA A 531 15.82 -30.84 28.32
C ALA A 531 15.83 -32.17 29.11
N SER A 532 16.57 -32.24 30.21
CA SER A 532 16.62 -33.39 31.11
C SER A 532 15.32 -33.61 31.92
N ARG A 533 14.50 -32.56 32.09
CA ARG A 533 13.19 -32.61 32.78
C ARG A 533 12.00 -32.86 31.84
N ILE A 534 12.20 -32.72 30.53
CA ILE A 534 11.14 -32.80 29.49
C ILE A 534 10.69 -34.24 29.21
N SER A 535 11.48 -35.25 29.59
CA SER A 535 11.21 -36.65 29.22
C SER A 535 10.01 -37.30 29.92
N THR A 536 9.28 -36.61 30.83
CA THR A 536 8.30 -37.28 31.70
C THR A 536 6.93 -36.60 31.90
N SER A 537 6.61 -35.41 31.38
CA SER A 537 5.26 -34.84 31.55
C SER A 537 4.74 -33.97 30.39
N VAL A 538 3.44 -34.11 30.11
CA VAL A 538 2.63 -33.29 29.19
C VAL A 538 2.22 -31.98 29.87
N GLU A 539 3.17 -31.28 30.49
CA GLU A 539 2.91 -30.05 31.24
C GLU A 539 3.49 -28.84 30.51
N LYS A 540 2.86 -27.66 30.66
CA LYS A 540 3.34 -26.42 30.02
C LYS A 540 4.76 -26.11 30.51
N LEU A 541 5.67 -25.82 29.58
CA LEU A 541 7.05 -25.46 29.91
C LEU A 541 7.09 -24.15 30.71
N GLN A 542 7.64 -24.20 31.93
CA GLN A 542 7.96 -23.02 32.72
C GLN A 542 9.36 -22.53 32.35
N LEU A 543 9.43 -21.48 31.54
CA LEU A 543 10.68 -20.88 31.07
C LEU A 543 10.74 -19.43 31.55
N SER A 544 11.63 -19.12 32.49
CA SER A 544 11.79 -17.76 33.02
C SER A 544 12.22 -16.75 31.94
N SER A 545 13.01 -17.18 30.96
CA SER A 545 13.38 -16.39 29.78
C SER A 545 12.17 -15.89 28.98
N VAL A 546 11.15 -16.73 28.77
CA VAL A 546 9.92 -16.37 28.03
C VAL A 546 9.15 -15.29 28.78
N SER A 547 8.98 -15.47 30.09
CA SER A 547 8.30 -14.51 30.96
C SER A 547 9.03 -13.17 31.04
N THR A 548 10.36 -13.20 31.17
CA THR A 548 11.22 -12.01 31.20
C THR A 548 11.12 -11.24 29.88
N ALA A 549 11.20 -11.93 28.74
CA ALA A 549 11.11 -11.32 27.42
C ALA A 549 9.76 -10.64 27.18
N LEU A 550 8.64 -11.27 27.58
CA LEU A 550 7.30 -10.69 27.42
C LEU A 550 7.09 -9.48 28.31
N LEU A 551 7.54 -9.52 29.57
CA LEU A 551 7.41 -8.39 30.50
C LEU A 551 8.26 -7.19 30.05
N LEU A 552 9.49 -7.44 29.58
CA LEU A 552 10.33 -6.43 28.95
C LEU A 552 9.66 -5.85 27.69
N ALA A 553 9.08 -6.69 26.85
CA ALA A 553 8.41 -6.25 25.62
C ALA A 553 7.22 -5.32 25.90
N VAL A 554 6.40 -5.64 26.91
CA VAL A 554 5.28 -4.77 27.33
C VAL A 554 5.81 -3.44 27.88
N GLY A 555 6.83 -3.47 28.73
CA GLY A 555 7.44 -2.26 29.30
C GLY A 555 8.02 -1.34 28.23
N ILE A 556 8.80 -1.90 27.29
CA ILE A 556 9.37 -1.18 26.15
C ILE A 556 8.25 -0.64 25.25
N GLY A 557 7.22 -1.43 24.96
CA GLY A 557 6.09 -0.99 24.15
C GLY A 557 5.30 0.18 24.74
N ILE A 558 5.06 0.18 26.05
CA ILE A 558 4.41 1.30 26.75
C ILE A 558 5.32 2.54 26.71
N PHE A 559 6.62 2.37 26.94
CA PHE A 559 7.58 3.46 26.83
C PHE A 559 7.64 4.04 25.42
N GLU A 560 7.66 3.21 24.37
CA GLU A 560 7.68 3.65 22.97
C GLU A 560 6.43 4.45 22.59
N VAL A 561 5.22 3.97 22.94
CA VAL A 561 3.99 4.73 22.62
C VAL A 561 3.95 6.07 23.35
N MET A 562 4.37 6.12 24.62
CA MET A 562 4.45 7.37 25.37
C MET A 562 5.47 8.33 24.76
N ALA A 563 6.68 7.84 24.46
CA ALA A 563 7.76 8.64 23.89
C ALA A 563 7.37 9.21 22.52
N LEU A 564 6.73 8.41 21.66
CA LEU A 564 6.30 8.84 20.32
C LEU A 564 5.11 9.80 20.36
N CYS A 565 4.10 9.55 21.21
CA CYS A 565 2.94 10.43 21.31
C CYS A 565 3.31 11.81 21.89
N LEU A 566 4.03 11.82 23.03
CA LEU A 566 4.45 13.06 23.71
C LEU A 566 5.57 13.78 22.95
N GLY A 567 6.49 13.02 22.33
CA GLY A 567 7.63 13.54 21.58
C GLY A 567 7.34 13.89 20.12
N SER A 568 6.13 13.62 19.60
CA SER A 568 5.79 13.78 18.18
C SER A 568 6.14 15.17 17.62
N GLY A 569 5.85 16.24 18.37
CA GLY A 569 6.21 17.61 17.99
C GLY A 569 7.73 17.83 17.89
N PRO A 570 8.48 17.74 19.00
CA PRO A 570 9.93 17.93 18.99
C PRO A 570 10.68 17.03 17.98
N LEU A 571 10.27 15.76 17.85
CA LEU A 571 10.88 14.81 16.92
C LEU A 571 10.70 15.21 15.46
N LEU A 572 9.52 15.72 15.07
CA LEU A 572 9.30 16.26 13.72
C LEU A 572 10.12 17.52 13.47
N SER A 573 10.35 18.35 14.50
CA SER A 573 11.20 19.54 14.38
C SER A 573 12.67 19.14 14.20
N LEU A 574 13.11 18.07 14.87
CA LEU A 574 14.45 17.50 14.71
C LEU A 574 14.67 16.94 13.29
N MET A 575 13.61 16.38 12.67
CA MET A 575 13.63 15.97 11.25
C MET A 575 13.69 17.15 10.27
N GLY A 576 13.68 18.40 10.76
CA GLY A 576 13.78 19.60 9.92
C GLY A 576 12.45 20.06 9.33
N ILE A 577 11.32 19.58 9.84
CA ILE A 577 9.98 20.03 9.41
C ILE A 577 9.60 21.28 10.20
N SER A 578 9.60 22.43 9.52
CA SER A 578 9.14 23.71 10.07
C SER A 578 7.65 23.65 10.51
N PRO A 579 7.25 24.35 11.58
CA PRO A 579 5.85 24.45 11.99
C PRO A 579 4.90 24.97 10.90
N ALA A 580 5.40 25.76 9.95
CA ALA A 580 4.61 26.30 8.83
C ALA A 580 4.51 25.34 7.62
N SER A 581 5.19 24.19 7.66
CA SER A 581 5.17 23.22 6.55
C SER A 581 3.82 22.52 6.44
N SER A 582 3.32 22.35 5.21
CA SER A 582 2.11 21.55 4.91
C SER A 582 2.22 20.09 5.39
N MET A 583 3.44 19.56 5.54
CA MET A 583 3.67 18.19 6.01
C MET A 583 3.50 18.00 7.51
N ARG A 584 3.55 19.09 8.30
CA ARG A 584 3.67 19.05 9.77
C ARG A 584 2.47 18.37 10.42
N THR A 585 1.27 18.88 10.16
CA THR A 585 0.03 18.39 10.77
C THR A 585 -0.30 16.96 10.35
N PRO A 586 -0.24 16.59 9.05
CA PRO A 586 -0.46 15.21 8.64
C PRO A 586 0.58 14.24 9.20
N ALA A 587 1.87 14.62 9.24
CA ALA A 587 2.94 13.78 9.79
C ALA A 587 2.71 13.50 11.29
N GLN A 588 2.37 14.53 12.07
CA GLN A 588 2.12 14.38 13.50
C GLN A 588 0.93 13.46 13.78
N ARG A 589 -0.19 13.64 13.07
CA ARG A 589 -1.36 12.75 13.20
C ARG A 589 -1.03 11.32 12.83
N PHE A 590 -0.30 11.12 11.73
CA PHE A 590 0.11 9.79 11.29
C PHE A 590 1.05 9.12 12.31
N LEU A 591 2.02 9.86 12.85
CA LEU A 591 2.97 9.36 13.85
C LEU A 591 2.27 8.93 15.14
N ILE A 592 1.34 9.73 15.65
CA ILE A 592 0.55 9.42 16.84
C ILE A 592 -0.30 8.18 16.60
N LEU A 593 -1.01 8.11 15.47
CA LEU A 593 -1.81 6.92 15.11
C LEU A 593 -0.94 5.67 15.03
N ARG A 594 0.24 5.76 14.41
CA ARG A 594 1.16 4.63 14.28
C ARG A 594 1.76 4.21 15.62
N ALA A 595 2.06 5.17 16.50
CA ALA A 595 2.60 4.93 17.84
C ALA A 595 1.68 4.04 18.69
N LEU A 596 0.36 4.15 18.52
CA LEU A 596 -0.61 3.28 19.21
C LEU A 596 -0.40 1.79 18.92
N GLY A 597 0.22 1.44 17.79
CA GLY A 597 0.58 0.06 17.45
C GLY A 597 1.91 -0.42 18.04
N ALA A 598 2.73 0.47 18.62
CA ALA A 598 4.05 0.12 19.16
C ALA A 598 3.98 -1.01 20.21
N PRO A 599 3.05 -1.01 21.19
CA PRO A 599 2.99 -2.08 22.19
C PRO A 599 2.75 -3.46 21.58
N ALA A 600 1.84 -3.56 20.61
CA ALA A 600 1.59 -4.81 19.90
C ALA A 600 2.80 -5.25 19.08
N PHE A 601 3.46 -4.30 18.40
CA PHE A 601 4.62 -4.56 17.56
C PHE A 601 5.80 -5.13 18.35
N VAL A 602 6.16 -4.50 19.48
CA VAL A 602 7.26 -4.93 20.35
C VAL A 602 7.00 -6.33 20.89
N VAL A 603 5.78 -6.61 21.37
CA VAL A 603 5.39 -7.94 21.86
C VAL A 603 5.42 -8.97 20.74
N SER A 604 4.96 -8.64 19.53
CA SER A 604 5.05 -9.53 18.37
C SER A 604 6.50 -9.91 18.06
N LEU A 605 7.43 -8.96 18.11
CA LEU A 605 8.85 -9.22 17.86
C LEU A 605 9.46 -10.10 18.96
N ALA A 606 9.14 -9.85 20.22
CA ALA A 606 9.57 -10.73 21.31
C ALA A 606 9.03 -12.16 21.12
N LEU A 607 7.74 -12.31 20.75
CA LEU A 607 7.12 -13.60 20.44
C LEU A 607 7.81 -14.30 19.27
N GLN A 608 8.17 -13.57 18.21
CA GLN A 608 8.95 -14.11 17.10
C GLN A 608 10.31 -14.64 17.57
N GLY A 609 11.01 -13.91 18.45
CA GLY A 609 12.27 -14.37 19.04
C GLY A 609 12.09 -15.64 19.87
N ILE A 610 11.05 -15.66 20.70
CA ILE A 610 10.67 -16.84 21.51
C ILE A 610 10.41 -18.06 20.62
N PHE A 611 9.58 -17.93 19.58
CA PHE A 611 9.28 -19.01 18.63
C PHE A 611 10.51 -19.48 17.85
N ARG A 612 11.42 -18.56 17.47
CA ARG A 612 12.73 -18.91 16.89
C ARG A 612 13.57 -19.71 17.88
N GLY A 613 13.56 -19.37 19.17
CA GLY A 613 14.20 -20.14 20.23
C GLY A 613 13.67 -21.56 20.37
N PHE A 614 12.35 -21.74 20.18
CA PHE A 614 11.69 -23.06 20.07
C PHE A 614 11.98 -23.81 18.75
N LYS A 615 12.76 -23.22 17.83
CA LYS A 615 12.98 -23.70 16.45
C LYS A 615 11.68 -23.80 15.62
N ASP A 616 10.65 -23.05 15.98
CA ASP A 616 9.37 -22.98 15.25
C ASP A 616 9.25 -21.66 14.48
N THR A 617 9.79 -21.65 13.27
CA THR A 617 9.71 -20.48 12.38
C THR A 617 8.45 -20.43 11.53
N LYS A 618 7.63 -21.51 11.54
CA LYS A 618 6.42 -21.61 10.71
C LYS A 618 5.23 -20.91 11.33
N THR A 619 5.06 -21.05 12.64
CA THR A 619 3.92 -20.47 13.37
C THR A 619 3.82 -18.94 13.19
N PRO A 620 4.92 -18.16 13.33
CA PRO A 620 4.87 -16.73 13.08
C PRO A 620 4.42 -16.35 11.66
N VAL A 621 4.90 -17.08 10.64
CA VAL A 621 4.56 -16.82 9.23
C VAL A 621 3.08 -17.09 8.95
N PHE A 622 2.53 -18.16 9.52
CA PHE A 622 1.11 -18.50 9.35
C PHE A 622 0.17 -17.48 10.00
N CYS A 623 0.53 -17.00 11.20
CA CYS A 623 -0.20 -15.94 11.88
C CYS A 623 -0.20 -14.62 11.08
N LEU A 624 0.94 -14.28 10.45
CA LEU A 624 1.04 -13.08 9.60
C LEU A 624 0.23 -13.22 8.30
N GLY A 625 0.36 -14.35 7.59
CA GLY A 625 -0.25 -14.54 6.27
C GLY A 625 -1.78 -14.58 6.25
N LYS A 626 -2.43 -15.12 7.29
CA LYS A 626 -3.90 -15.25 7.34
C LYS A 626 -4.64 -13.91 7.40
N PHE A 627 -4.07 -12.91 8.08
CA PHE A 627 -4.80 -11.68 8.40
C PHE A 627 -4.56 -10.55 7.39
N ILE A 628 -3.48 -10.62 6.61
CA ILE A 628 -3.20 -9.67 5.51
C ILE A 628 -4.22 -9.83 4.37
N LEU A 629 -4.88 -10.97 4.23
CA LEU A 629 -5.83 -11.25 3.14
C LEU A 629 -7.28 -10.78 3.39
N GLN A 630 -7.66 -10.41 4.63
CA GLN A 630 -9.08 -10.19 4.98
C GLN A 630 -9.47 -8.74 5.31
N LEU A 631 -8.50 -7.84 5.52
CA LEU A 631 -8.78 -6.43 5.80
C LEU A 631 -8.40 -5.59 4.58
N GLY A 632 -9.39 -5.31 3.73
CA GLY A 632 -9.32 -4.29 2.70
C GLY A 632 -8.98 -2.91 3.27
N ALA A 633 -8.57 -1.99 2.39
CA ALA A 633 -7.93 -0.71 2.68
C ALA A 633 -8.78 0.29 3.50
N TYR A 634 -8.98 0.02 4.79
CA TYR A 634 -9.45 0.99 5.77
C TYR A 634 -8.25 1.70 6.40
N GLY A 635 -7.98 2.95 5.98
CA GLY A 635 -7.01 3.86 6.60
C GLY A 635 -5.63 3.27 6.94
N ALA A 636 -4.63 3.53 6.10
CA ALA A 636 -3.25 3.00 6.18
C ALA A 636 -2.67 2.79 7.60
N ALA A 637 -2.78 3.79 8.49
CA ALA A 637 -2.26 3.68 9.84
C ALA A 637 -3.13 2.79 10.76
N ILE A 638 -4.46 2.91 10.68
CA ILE A 638 -5.40 2.18 11.56
C ILE A 638 -5.43 0.70 11.22
N SER A 639 -5.47 0.33 9.92
CA SER A 639 -5.37 -1.07 9.49
C SER A 639 -4.11 -1.72 10.01
N THR A 640 -3.00 -1.00 9.98
CA THR A 640 -1.71 -1.52 10.42
C THR A 640 -1.70 -1.72 11.94
N VAL A 641 -2.22 -0.79 12.73
CA VAL A 641 -2.33 -0.95 14.19
C VAL A 641 -3.23 -2.14 14.53
N VAL A 642 -4.42 -2.22 13.95
CA VAL A 642 -5.37 -3.32 14.21
C VAL A 642 -4.77 -4.67 13.85
N SER A 643 -4.13 -4.79 12.69
CA SER A 643 -3.48 -6.02 12.26
C SER A 643 -2.35 -6.45 13.20
N GLN A 644 -1.56 -5.51 13.73
CA GLN A 644 -0.51 -5.80 14.71
C GLN A 644 -1.08 -6.41 15.98
N TYR A 645 -2.17 -5.86 16.52
CA TYR A 645 -2.81 -6.42 17.72
C TYR A 645 -3.37 -7.83 17.47
N ILE A 646 -4.01 -8.05 16.32
CA ILE A 646 -4.57 -9.36 15.96
C ILE A 646 -3.45 -10.41 15.83
N VAL A 647 -2.36 -10.07 15.13
CA VAL A 647 -1.19 -10.95 14.96
C VAL A 647 -0.57 -11.29 16.32
N THR A 648 -0.36 -10.29 17.17
CA THR A 648 0.19 -10.48 18.52
C THR A 648 -0.70 -11.38 19.37
N PHE A 649 -2.01 -11.17 19.36
CA PHE A 649 -2.96 -12.02 20.07
C PHE A 649 -2.92 -13.47 19.55
N SER A 650 -2.86 -13.65 18.23
CA SER A 650 -2.75 -14.98 17.60
C SER A 650 -1.46 -15.70 18.00
N MET A 651 -0.32 -15.01 18.00
CA MET A 651 0.96 -15.58 18.43
C MET A 651 0.96 -15.92 19.92
N LEU A 652 0.39 -15.06 20.76
CA LEU A 652 0.28 -15.28 22.21
C LEU A 652 -0.62 -16.49 22.52
N TRP A 653 -1.71 -16.66 21.77
CA TRP A 653 -2.58 -17.83 21.86
C TRP A 653 -1.84 -19.13 21.56
N HIS A 654 -1.01 -19.16 20.51
CA HIS A 654 -0.19 -20.33 20.18
C HIS A 654 0.90 -20.58 21.23
N LEU A 655 1.49 -19.53 21.81
CA LEU A 655 2.50 -19.65 22.85
C LEU A 655 1.90 -20.18 24.17
N ASN A 656 0.70 -19.73 24.56
CA ASN A 656 0.00 -20.20 25.76
C ASN A 656 -0.28 -21.72 25.76
N LYS A 657 -0.31 -22.34 24.56
CA LYS A 657 -0.42 -23.80 24.43
C LYS A 657 0.87 -24.54 24.76
N ARG A 658 2.04 -23.87 24.74
CA ARG A 658 3.37 -24.48 24.90
C ARG A 658 4.10 -24.06 26.18
N ALA A 659 3.93 -22.81 26.61
CA ALA A 659 4.65 -22.24 27.74
C ALA A 659 3.73 -21.48 28.69
N VAL A 660 4.12 -21.40 29.97
CA VAL A 660 3.49 -20.52 30.95
C VAL A 660 3.98 -19.08 30.72
N LEU A 661 3.05 -18.14 30.53
CA LEU A 661 3.36 -16.76 30.11
C LEU A 661 3.87 -15.85 31.23
N LEU A 662 3.49 -16.12 32.49
CA LEU A 662 3.86 -15.32 33.65
C LEU A 662 4.53 -16.20 34.71
N PRO A 663 5.65 -15.77 35.30
CA PRO A 663 6.32 -16.53 36.33
C PRO A 663 5.65 -16.27 37.69
N PRO A 664 5.62 -17.28 38.59
CA PRO A 664 5.01 -17.11 39.91
C PRO A 664 5.85 -16.23 40.87
N LYS A 665 7.12 -15.94 40.57
CA LYS A 665 8.02 -15.12 41.39
C LYS A 665 8.81 -14.12 40.53
N LEU A 666 8.80 -12.82 40.91
CA LEU A 666 9.52 -11.75 40.21
C LEU A 666 11.05 -11.84 40.34
N GLY A 667 11.57 -12.57 41.35
CA GLY A 667 13.01 -12.70 41.60
C GLY A 667 13.78 -13.64 40.65
N GLU A 668 13.08 -14.43 39.83
CA GLU A 668 13.69 -15.38 38.88
C GLU A 668 13.94 -14.77 37.48
N LEU A 669 13.62 -13.49 37.30
CA LEU A 669 13.70 -12.77 36.03
C LEU A 669 15.13 -12.34 35.69
N GLN A 670 15.57 -12.58 34.46
CA GLN A 670 16.97 -12.37 34.02
C GLN A 670 17.23 -10.98 33.41
N PHE A 671 16.69 -9.90 33.99
CA PHE A 671 16.78 -8.55 33.41
C PHE A 671 18.22 -8.06 33.15
N GLY A 672 19.14 -8.29 34.11
CA GLY A 672 20.52 -7.84 34.00
C GLY A 672 21.29 -8.47 32.83
N SER A 673 21.03 -9.74 32.54
CA SER A 673 21.64 -10.47 31.42
C SER A 673 21.16 -9.95 30.06
N TYR A 674 19.87 -9.58 29.96
CA TYR A 674 19.32 -8.94 28.75
C TYR A 674 19.97 -7.58 28.48
N LEU A 675 20.12 -6.75 29.52
CA LEU A 675 20.68 -5.41 29.38
C LEU A 675 22.19 -5.43 29.06
N LYS A 676 22.96 -6.30 29.71
CA LYS A 676 24.42 -6.44 29.49
C LYS A 676 24.74 -6.93 28.07
N SER A 677 23.99 -7.92 27.58
CA SER A 677 24.22 -8.52 26.25
C SER A 677 23.69 -7.62 25.11
N GLY A 678 22.60 -6.89 25.35
CA GLY A 678 22.03 -5.96 24.38
C GLY A 678 22.88 -4.70 24.12
N GLY A 679 23.71 -4.28 25.09
CA GLY A 679 24.43 -2.99 25.05
C GLY A 679 25.32 -2.76 23.82
N PHE A 680 26.14 -3.74 23.43
CA PHE A 680 27.01 -3.60 22.24
C PHE A 680 26.22 -3.59 20.93
N LEU A 681 25.12 -4.34 20.87
CA LEU A 681 24.22 -4.36 19.72
C LEU A 681 23.43 -3.05 19.58
N ILE A 682 23.07 -2.41 20.70
CA ILE A 682 22.43 -1.10 20.72
C ILE A 682 23.36 -0.05 20.10
N GLY A 683 24.64 0.01 20.51
CA GLY A 683 25.59 1.00 19.96
C GLY A 683 25.75 0.91 18.45
N ARG A 684 25.89 -0.31 17.91
CA ARG A 684 25.91 -0.58 16.47
C ARG A 684 24.62 -0.14 15.78
N THR A 685 23.48 -0.57 16.31
CA THR A 685 22.16 -0.32 15.72
C THR A 685 21.86 1.18 15.70
N LEU A 686 22.18 1.88 16.78
CA LEU A 686 22.05 3.33 16.90
C LEU A 686 22.88 4.06 15.83
N ALA A 687 24.13 3.65 15.59
CA ALA A 687 24.99 4.28 14.56
C ALA A 687 24.37 4.19 13.15
N VAL A 688 23.82 3.03 12.78
CA VAL A 688 23.15 2.82 11.48
C VAL A 688 21.86 3.63 11.40
N LEU A 689 21.01 3.53 12.43
CA LEU A 689 19.70 4.18 12.43
C LEU A 689 19.82 5.70 12.45
N LEU A 690 20.78 6.26 13.18
CA LEU A 690 21.05 7.71 13.17
C LEU A 690 21.47 8.19 11.79
N THR A 691 22.39 7.47 11.12
CA THR A 691 22.86 7.85 9.79
C THR A 691 21.73 7.78 8.76
N MET A 692 20.92 6.72 8.79
CA MET A 692 19.74 6.57 7.92
C MET A 692 18.71 7.69 8.17
N THR A 693 18.41 7.95 9.44
CA THR A 693 17.44 8.98 9.84
C THR A 693 17.93 10.38 9.47
N LEU A 694 19.23 10.63 9.55
CA LEU A 694 19.83 11.86 9.04
C LEU A 694 19.61 12.01 7.54
N GLY A 695 19.78 10.93 6.77
CA GLY A 695 19.44 10.91 5.33
C GLY A 695 17.98 11.29 5.08
N THR A 696 17.04 10.68 5.81
CA THR A 696 15.61 11.03 5.74
C THR A 696 15.35 12.49 6.12
N SER A 697 15.99 12.99 7.18
CA SER A 697 15.88 14.39 7.63
C SER A 697 16.37 15.36 6.55
N MET A 698 17.49 15.05 5.88
CA MET A 698 18.00 15.85 4.77
C MET A 698 17.08 15.82 3.54
N ALA A 699 16.38 14.71 3.28
CA ALA A 699 15.36 14.63 2.24
C ALA A 699 14.10 15.42 2.63
N ALA A 700 13.64 15.33 3.88
CA ALA A 700 12.48 16.06 4.41
C ALA A 700 12.65 17.59 4.31
N ARG A 701 13.87 18.09 4.56
CA ARG A 701 14.21 19.51 4.46
C ARG A 701 14.14 20.07 3.04
N GLN A 702 14.20 19.22 2.01
CA GLN A 702 14.07 19.62 0.60
C GLN A 702 12.61 19.78 0.15
N GLY A 703 11.65 19.47 1.03
CA GLY A 703 10.23 19.66 0.80
C GLY A 703 9.47 18.35 0.49
N PRO A 704 8.14 18.45 0.30
CA PRO A 704 7.27 17.29 0.20
C PRO A 704 7.56 16.40 -1.00
N ILE A 705 7.81 16.97 -2.18
CA ILE A 705 8.06 16.21 -3.41
C ILE A 705 9.34 15.37 -3.29
N ALA A 706 10.44 15.97 -2.83
CA ALA A 706 11.72 15.28 -2.65
C ALA A 706 11.63 14.17 -1.58
N MET A 707 10.93 14.43 -0.48
CA MET A 707 10.73 13.44 0.58
C MET A 707 9.80 12.30 0.14
N ALA A 708 8.73 12.58 -0.60
CA ALA A 708 7.86 11.56 -1.18
C ALA A 708 8.64 10.63 -2.13
N ALA A 709 9.49 11.21 -3.00
CA ALA A 709 10.37 10.43 -3.87
C ALA A 709 11.40 9.62 -3.09
N HIS A 710 12.02 10.23 -2.07
CA HIS A 710 12.94 9.54 -1.16
C HIS A 710 12.27 8.35 -0.50
N GLN A 711 11.03 8.48 -0.02
CA GLN A 711 10.28 7.41 0.62
C GLN A 711 10.05 6.24 -0.33
N ILE A 712 9.61 6.48 -1.57
CA ILE A 712 9.40 5.41 -2.57
C ILE A 712 10.71 4.66 -2.81
N CYS A 713 11.79 5.39 -3.08
CA CYS A 713 13.09 4.81 -3.34
C CYS A 713 13.63 4.03 -2.13
N LEU A 714 13.51 4.58 -0.92
CA LEU A 714 13.96 3.94 0.33
C LEU A 714 13.18 2.66 0.61
N GLN A 715 11.87 2.65 0.38
CA GLN A 715 11.03 1.48 0.62
C GLN A 715 11.35 0.34 -0.35
N VAL A 716 11.49 0.63 -1.65
CA VAL A 716 11.91 -0.39 -2.62
C VAL A 716 13.32 -0.90 -2.32
N TRP A 717 14.23 0.02 -1.98
CA TRP A 717 15.60 -0.30 -1.63
C TRP A 717 15.69 -1.23 -0.40
N LEU A 718 14.92 -0.94 0.66
CA LEU A 718 14.84 -1.79 1.87
C LEU A 718 14.19 -3.14 1.57
N ALA A 719 13.07 -3.14 0.84
CA ALA A 719 12.31 -4.36 0.54
C ALA A 719 13.15 -5.40 -0.18
N VAL A 720 13.92 -4.97 -1.18
CA VAL A 720 14.77 -5.85 -1.97
C VAL A 720 16.02 -6.28 -1.19
N SER A 721 16.56 -5.40 -0.35
CA SER A 721 17.73 -5.70 0.49
C SER A 721 17.44 -6.77 1.55
N LEU A 722 16.22 -6.82 2.11
CA LEU A 722 15.83 -7.80 3.14
C LEU A 722 15.90 -9.26 2.67
N LEU A 723 15.82 -9.51 1.35
CA LEU A 723 16.01 -10.86 0.81
C LEU A 723 17.40 -11.41 1.11
N THR A 724 18.41 -10.53 1.09
CA THR A 724 19.80 -10.90 1.38
C THR A 724 20.09 -11.00 2.88
N ASP A 725 19.34 -10.25 3.70
CA ASP A 725 19.41 -10.33 5.17
C ASP A 725 18.92 -11.70 5.68
N ALA A 726 17.87 -12.26 5.08
CA ALA A 726 17.39 -13.60 5.42
C ALA A 726 18.44 -14.69 5.13
N LEU A 727 19.19 -14.56 4.03
CA LEU A 727 20.31 -15.44 3.70
C LEU A 727 21.44 -15.27 4.72
N ALA A 728 21.78 -14.03 5.09
CA ALA A 728 22.80 -13.71 6.08
C ALA A 728 22.45 -14.28 7.47
N ALA A 729 21.20 -14.16 7.91
CA ALA A 729 20.71 -14.71 9.17
C ALA A 729 20.77 -16.25 9.21
N SER A 730 20.51 -16.90 8.07
CA SER A 730 20.64 -18.36 7.95
C SER A 730 22.10 -18.81 8.03
N ALA A 731 22.98 -18.08 7.34
CA ALA A 731 24.42 -18.32 7.39
C ALA A 731 25.00 -18.13 8.80
N GLN A 732 24.56 -17.08 9.50
CA GLN A 732 24.91 -16.82 10.89
C GLN A 732 24.61 -18.03 11.78
N ALA A 733 23.41 -18.60 11.67
CA ALA A 733 23.00 -19.74 12.50
C ALA A 733 23.87 -20.99 12.26
N LEU A 734 24.20 -21.29 11.00
CA LEU A 734 25.06 -22.43 10.68
C LEU A 734 26.50 -22.18 11.10
N ILE A 735 27.07 -21.01 10.81
CA ILE A 735 28.45 -20.67 11.19
C ILE A 735 28.61 -20.78 12.70
N ALA A 736 27.68 -20.25 13.49
CA ALA A 736 27.73 -20.38 14.95
C ALA A 736 27.77 -21.84 15.40
N SER A 737 26.97 -22.72 14.77
CA SER A 737 26.96 -24.16 15.12
C SER A 737 28.22 -24.90 14.71
N TYR A 738 28.81 -24.60 13.55
CA TYR A 738 30.01 -25.31 13.07
C TYR A 738 31.29 -24.75 13.72
N VAL A 739 31.32 -23.46 14.06
CA VAL A 739 32.39 -22.87 14.90
C VAL A 739 32.41 -23.52 16.28
N SER A 740 31.26 -23.75 16.91
CA SER A 740 31.20 -24.45 18.22
C SER A 740 31.63 -25.92 18.17
N LYS A 741 31.75 -26.52 16.97
CA LYS A 741 32.20 -27.89 16.74
C LYS A 741 33.63 -27.97 16.23
N ASP A 742 34.35 -26.83 16.19
CA ASP A 742 35.69 -26.70 15.61
C ASP A 742 35.81 -27.14 14.13
N ASP A 743 34.69 -27.21 13.40
CA ASP A 743 34.68 -27.57 11.97
C ASP A 743 34.85 -26.34 11.07
N TYR A 744 36.05 -25.79 11.11
CA TYR A 744 36.42 -24.58 10.37
C TYR A 744 36.43 -24.77 8.84
N ARG A 745 36.47 -26.02 8.35
CA ARG A 745 36.39 -26.31 6.91
C ARG A 745 34.97 -26.05 6.41
N THR A 746 33.98 -26.58 7.11
CA THR A 746 32.56 -26.35 6.77
C THR A 746 32.20 -24.87 6.90
N VAL A 747 32.73 -24.16 7.91
CA VAL A 747 32.54 -22.70 8.06
C VAL A 747 33.07 -21.92 6.85
N ARG A 748 34.26 -22.28 6.34
CA ARG A 748 34.84 -21.69 5.13
C ARG A 748 33.94 -21.92 3.91
N ASP A 749 33.45 -23.15 3.73
CA ASP A 749 32.58 -23.51 2.61
C ASP A 749 31.26 -22.73 2.65
N ILE A 750 30.64 -22.59 3.83
CA ILE A 750 29.43 -21.79 4.03
C ILE A 750 29.71 -20.31 3.72
N ALA A 751 30.80 -19.74 4.26
CA ALA A 751 31.12 -18.33 4.05
C ALA A 751 31.36 -18.00 2.57
N GLN A 752 32.13 -18.82 1.87
CA GLN A 752 32.37 -18.65 0.43
C GLN A 752 31.09 -18.82 -0.40
N PHE A 753 30.26 -19.82 -0.06
CA PHE A 753 29.00 -20.06 -0.74
C PHE A 753 28.05 -18.86 -0.59
N VAL A 754 27.88 -18.36 0.64
CA VAL A 754 26.96 -17.26 0.94
C VAL A 754 27.45 -15.95 0.31
N LEU A 755 28.74 -15.64 0.37
CA LEU A 755 29.32 -14.47 -0.30
C LEU A 755 29.10 -14.52 -1.82
N LYS A 756 29.35 -15.67 -2.46
CA LYS A 756 29.16 -15.85 -3.90
C LYS A 756 27.69 -15.73 -4.31
N ILE A 757 26.79 -16.43 -3.60
CA ILE A 757 25.35 -16.38 -3.86
C ILE A 757 24.78 -14.98 -3.57
N GLY A 758 25.25 -14.33 -2.52
CA GLY A 758 24.89 -12.96 -2.18
C GLY A 758 25.24 -11.97 -3.28
N PHE A 759 26.47 -12.03 -3.77
CA PHE A 759 26.90 -11.20 -4.89
C PHE A 759 26.06 -11.43 -6.15
N ILE A 760 25.86 -12.70 -6.53
CA ILE A 760 25.02 -13.05 -7.70
C ILE A 760 23.59 -12.54 -7.52
N THR A 761 23.01 -12.70 -6.33
CA THR A 761 21.67 -12.23 -6.01
C THR A 761 21.58 -10.71 -6.07
N GLY A 762 22.56 -10.00 -5.51
CA GLY A 762 22.63 -8.54 -5.57
C GLY A 762 22.77 -8.01 -7.00
N VAL A 763 23.56 -8.65 -7.86
CA VAL A 763 23.68 -8.30 -9.29
C VAL A 763 22.36 -8.56 -10.03
N LEU A 764 21.71 -9.70 -9.77
CA LEU A 764 20.40 -10.01 -10.35
C LEU A 764 19.35 -8.95 -9.96
N LEU A 765 19.31 -8.58 -8.68
CA LEU A 765 18.40 -7.55 -8.16
C LEU A 765 18.70 -6.17 -8.75
N ALA A 766 19.97 -5.82 -8.96
CA ALA A 766 20.37 -4.59 -9.64
C ALA A 766 19.82 -4.52 -11.07
N VAL A 767 19.98 -5.61 -11.85
CA VAL A 767 19.48 -5.68 -13.23
C VAL A 767 17.96 -5.59 -13.27
N VAL A 768 17.27 -6.39 -12.45
CA VAL A 768 15.80 -6.40 -12.42
C VAL A 768 15.25 -5.03 -12.06
N LEU A 769 15.75 -4.40 -10.99
CA LEU A 769 15.31 -3.06 -10.60
C LEU A 769 15.69 -2.00 -11.64
N GLY A 770 16.89 -2.07 -12.23
CA GLY A 770 17.31 -1.12 -13.26
C GLY A 770 16.34 -1.06 -14.44
N VAL A 771 15.79 -2.21 -14.85
CA VAL A 771 14.82 -2.30 -15.95
C VAL A 771 13.39 -1.98 -15.49
N SER A 772 12.97 -2.48 -14.31
CA SER A 772 11.56 -2.43 -13.91
C SER A 772 11.18 -1.20 -13.07
N PHE A 773 12.13 -0.54 -12.40
CA PHE A 773 11.82 0.42 -11.34
C PHE A 773 11.12 1.69 -11.86
N SER A 774 11.45 2.16 -13.07
CA SER A 774 10.74 3.31 -13.66
C SER A 774 9.25 3.02 -13.89
N SER A 775 8.89 1.78 -14.26
CA SER A 775 7.50 1.37 -14.39
C SER A 775 6.87 1.10 -13.02
N LEU A 776 7.62 0.47 -12.11
CA LEU A 776 7.18 0.18 -10.75
C LEU A 776 6.84 1.44 -9.95
N ALA A 777 7.59 2.53 -10.15
CA ALA A 777 7.37 3.81 -9.49
C ALA A 777 5.94 4.35 -9.69
N SER A 778 5.36 4.14 -10.88
CA SER A 778 3.99 4.59 -11.22
C SER A 778 2.89 3.89 -10.42
N LEU A 779 3.19 2.75 -9.79
CA LEU A 779 2.25 2.07 -8.91
C LEU A 779 2.07 2.83 -7.60
N PHE A 780 3.15 3.44 -7.10
CA PHE A 780 3.19 4.15 -5.82
C PHE A 780 2.57 5.54 -5.91
N THR A 781 2.77 6.25 -7.02
CA THR A 781 2.19 7.58 -7.20
C THR A 781 1.95 7.88 -8.67
N LYS A 782 0.95 8.73 -8.93
CA LYS A 782 0.65 9.31 -10.25
C LYS A 782 1.13 10.76 -10.38
N ASP A 783 1.75 11.28 -9.32
CA ASP A 783 2.34 12.63 -9.30
C ASP A 783 3.59 12.64 -10.19
N ILE A 784 3.55 13.42 -11.27
CA ILE A 784 4.61 13.44 -12.26
C ILE A 784 5.89 14.10 -11.73
N GLU A 785 5.78 15.03 -10.77
CA GLU A 785 6.92 15.69 -10.14
C GLU A 785 7.66 14.68 -9.25
N VAL A 786 6.90 13.93 -8.44
CA VAL A 786 7.47 12.86 -7.61
C VAL A 786 8.11 11.78 -8.50
N LEU A 787 7.44 11.35 -9.57
CA LEU A 787 8.00 10.36 -10.51
C LEU A 787 9.26 10.87 -11.22
N GLY A 788 9.31 12.17 -11.57
CA GLY A 788 10.49 12.81 -12.13
C GLY A 788 11.69 12.72 -11.19
N VAL A 789 11.48 12.99 -9.90
CA VAL A 789 12.52 12.87 -8.88
C VAL A 789 12.89 11.40 -8.61
N VAL A 790 11.92 10.49 -8.55
CA VAL A 790 12.16 9.03 -8.36
C VAL A 790 13.07 8.46 -9.45
N ARG A 791 12.92 8.91 -10.71
CA ARG A 791 13.79 8.49 -11.82
C ARG A 791 15.28 8.78 -11.56
N THR A 792 15.59 9.90 -10.89
CA THR A 792 16.98 10.21 -10.51
C THR A 792 17.53 9.25 -9.45
N GLY A 793 16.65 8.66 -8.63
CA GLY A 793 17.00 7.66 -7.63
C GLY A 793 17.21 6.25 -8.18
N VAL A 794 16.76 5.95 -9.41
CA VAL A 794 16.82 4.59 -10.00
C VAL A 794 18.25 4.05 -10.02
N LEU A 795 19.20 4.87 -10.44
CA LEU A 795 20.60 4.48 -10.52
C LEU A 795 21.14 4.07 -9.14
N PHE A 796 20.88 4.88 -8.12
CA PHE A 796 21.34 4.60 -6.76
C PHE A 796 20.67 3.35 -6.19
N VAL A 797 19.35 3.24 -6.32
CA VAL A 797 18.58 2.11 -5.78
C VAL A 797 19.01 0.79 -6.42
N SER A 798 19.22 0.77 -7.74
CA SER A 798 19.60 -0.45 -8.47
C SER A 798 21.10 -0.78 -8.34
N ALA A 799 21.99 0.18 -8.59
CA ALA A 799 23.43 -0.07 -8.60
C ALA A 799 24.01 -0.38 -7.22
N SER A 800 23.36 0.06 -6.13
CA SER A 800 23.82 -0.26 -4.77
C SER A 800 23.51 -1.70 -4.33
N GLN A 801 22.64 -2.44 -5.02
CA GLN A 801 22.17 -3.76 -4.55
C GLN A 801 23.29 -4.80 -4.31
N PRO A 802 24.34 -4.92 -5.15
CA PRO A 802 25.45 -5.85 -4.88
C PRO A 802 26.23 -5.45 -3.62
N ILE A 803 26.42 -4.15 -3.40
CA ILE A 803 27.11 -3.59 -2.23
C ILE A 803 26.29 -3.90 -0.97
N ASN A 804 24.98 -3.64 -1.02
CA ASN A 804 24.06 -3.93 0.06
C ASN A 804 24.08 -5.42 0.43
N ALA A 805 23.93 -6.30 -0.57
CA ALA A 805 23.90 -7.75 -0.36
C ALA A 805 25.14 -8.23 0.41
N LEU A 806 26.32 -7.76 -0.01
CA LEU A 806 27.58 -8.11 0.64
C LEU A 806 27.68 -7.51 2.05
N ALA A 807 27.24 -6.26 2.24
CA ALA A 807 27.23 -5.62 3.57
C ALA A 807 26.39 -6.41 4.59
N PHE A 808 25.17 -6.83 4.23
CA PHE A 808 24.33 -7.67 5.09
C PHE A 808 24.96 -9.04 5.37
N ILE A 809 25.55 -9.66 4.35
CA ILE A 809 26.21 -10.96 4.52
C ILE A 809 27.41 -10.85 5.47
N PHE A 810 28.26 -9.83 5.33
CA PHE A 810 29.38 -9.64 6.24
C PHE A 810 28.92 -9.47 7.69
N ASP A 811 27.78 -8.83 7.92
CA ASP A 811 27.20 -8.76 9.26
C ASP A 811 26.80 -10.12 9.80
N GLY A 812 26.08 -10.91 9.00
CA GLY A 812 25.73 -12.29 9.37
C GLY A 812 26.96 -13.17 9.64
N LEU A 813 28.03 -13.00 8.86
CA LEU A 813 29.31 -13.67 9.06
C LEU A 813 29.94 -13.28 10.41
N HIS A 814 30.06 -11.98 10.71
CA HIS A 814 30.60 -11.50 11.98
C HIS A 814 29.79 -11.97 13.19
N TYR A 815 28.47 -11.95 13.08
CA TYR A 815 27.58 -12.45 14.13
C TYR A 815 27.71 -13.97 14.30
N GLY A 816 27.95 -14.70 13.21
CA GLY A 816 28.14 -16.16 13.25
C GLY A 816 29.39 -16.57 14.04
N VAL A 817 30.45 -15.75 14.01
CA VAL A 817 31.68 -15.95 14.79
C VAL A 817 31.70 -15.14 16.10
N SER A 818 30.58 -14.52 16.48
CA SER A 818 30.43 -13.71 17.70
C SER A 818 31.38 -12.50 17.81
N ASP A 819 31.84 -11.93 16.70
CA ASP A 819 32.72 -10.75 16.68
C ASP A 819 31.93 -9.42 16.84
N PHE A 820 31.13 -9.33 17.91
CA PHE A 820 30.23 -8.21 18.17
C PHE A 820 30.96 -6.90 18.45
N ARG A 821 32.14 -6.96 19.07
CA ARG A 821 32.94 -5.77 19.42
C ARG A 821 33.47 -5.07 18.17
N TYR A 822 34.06 -5.81 17.24
CA TYR A 822 34.49 -5.26 15.95
C TYR A 822 33.31 -4.68 15.19
N SER A 823 32.21 -5.43 15.15
CA SER A 823 30.97 -5.05 14.47
C SER A 823 30.39 -3.72 14.99
N ALA A 824 30.45 -3.47 16.31
CA ALA A 824 29.99 -2.21 16.90
C ALA A 824 30.94 -1.04 16.60
N VAL A 825 32.25 -1.20 16.85
CA VAL A 825 33.23 -0.12 16.66
C VAL A 825 33.35 0.29 15.20
N SER A 826 33.43 -0.68 14.29
CA SER A 826 33.48 -0.41 12.85
C SER A 826 32.23 0.35 12.38
N MET A 827 31.04 -0.01 12.86
CA MET A 827 29.81 0.67 12.47
C MET A 827 29.71 2.10 13.00
N MET A 828 30.21 2.36 14.21
CA MET A 828 30.26 3.73 14.75
C MET A 828 31.18 4.62 13.91
N LEU A 829 32.35 4.12 13.50
CA LEU A 829 33.26 4.83 12.60
C LEU A 829 32.62 5.07 11.22
N VAL A 830 32.07 4.02 10.61
CA VAL A 830 31.41 4.08 9.29
C VAL A 830 30.21 5.05 9.32
N GLY A 831 29.40 4.99 10.38
CA GLY A 831 28.27 5.90 10.59
C GLY A 831 28.70 7.34 10.78
N ALA A 832 29.77 7.61 11.53
CA ALA A 832 30.30 8.96 11.73
C ALA A 832 30.79 9.58 10.40
N ILE A 833 31.57 8.85 9.62
CA ILE A 833 32.07 9.30 8.30
C ILE A 833 30.90 9.58 7.34
N SER A 834 29.94 8.65 7.28
CA SER A 834 28.79 8.76 6.39
C SER A 834 27.84 9.90 6.81
N SER A 835 27.68 10.12 8.12
CA SER A 835 26.89 11.23 8.66
C SER A 835 27.53 12.58 8.36
N ALA A 836 28.85 12.70 8.48
CA ALA A 836 29.57 13.91 8.09
C ALA A 836 29.38 14.24 6.61
N PHE A 837 29.43 13.22 5.74
CA PHE A 837 29.14 13.37 4.31
C PHE A 837 27.68 13.79 4.06
N LEU A 838 26.71 13.19 4.75
CA LEU A 838 25.28 13.52 4.63
C LEU A 838 24.92 14.92 5.11
N LEU A 839 25.71 15.53 6.01
CA LEU A 839 25.49 16.91 6.43
C LEU A 839 25.95 17.93 5.37
N TYR A 840 26.87 17.56 4.48
CA TYR A 840 27.47 18.46 3.50
C TYR A 840 26.93 18.25 2.08
N ALA A 841 26.88 17.00 1.59
CA ALA A 841 26.58 16.69 0.19
C ALA A 841 25.18 17.13 -0.28
N PRO A 842 24.08 16.99 0.51
CA PRO A 842 22.76 17.41 0.09
C PRO A 842 22.62 18.92 -0.12
N ALA A 843 23.45 19.74 0.52
CA ALA A 843 23.44 21.19 0.31
C ALA A 843 23.91 21.60 -1.10
N ILE A 844 24.71 20.75 -1.76
CA ILE A 844 25.27 21.01 -3.09
C ILE A 844 24.47 20.26 -4.17
N MET A 845 24.17 18.99 -3.92
CA MET A 845 23.61 18.08 -4.93
C MET A 845 22.12 17.76 -4.72
N GLY A 846 21.48 18.28 -3.66
CA GLY A 846 20.10 17.94 -3.33
C GLY A 846 19.91 16.47 -2.97
N LEU A 847 18.81 15.86 -3.43
CA LEU A 847 18.44 14.48 -3.12
C LEU A 847 19.47 13.43 -3.60
N PRO A 848 20.10 13.55 -4.78
CA PRO A 848 21.25 12.72 -5.15
C PRO A 848 22.39 12.72 -4.11
N GLY A 849 22.62 13.82 -3.40
CA GLY A 849 23.59 13.90 -2.31
C GLY A 849 23.23 13.01 -1.13
N VAL A 850 21.92 12.91 -0.80
CA VAL A 850 21.41 11.99 0.24
C VAL A 850 21.68 10.55 -0.15
N TRP A 851 21.33 10.15 -1.38
CA TRP A 851 21.55 8.79 -1.88
C TRP A 851 23.02 8.41 -2.01
N SER A 852 23.87 9.37 -2.37
CA SER A 852 25.32 9.19 -2.38
C SER A 852 25.84 8.88 -0.96
N GLY A 853 25.33 9.58 0.06
CA GLY A 853 25.69 9.32 1.46
C GLY A 853 25.19 7.97 1.99
N LEU A 854 23.98 7.55 1.61
CA LEU A 854 23.46 6.22 1.94
C LEU A 854 24.23 5.10 1.24
N THR A 855 24.65 5.34 -0.01
CA THR A 855 25.49 4.39 -0.76
C THR A 855 26.89 4.31 -0.16
N LEU A 856 27.45 5.45 0.27
CA LEU A 856 28.73 5.51 0.99
C LEU A 856 28.67 4.71 2.30
N LEU A 857 27.58 4.84 3.07
CA LEU A 857 27.35 4.05 4.28
C LEU A 857 27.44 2.54 4.00
N MET A 858 26.77 2.07 2.96
CA MET A 858 26.79 0.65 2.59
C MET A 858 28.13 0.18 2.03
N GLY A 859 28.79 1.03 1.23
CA GLY A 859 30.12 0.78 0.70
C GLY A 859 31.17 0.62 1.80
N LEU A 860 31.23 1.58 2.73
CA LEU A 860 32.15 1.54 3.86
C LEU A 860 31.87 0.34 4.79
N ARG A 861 30.58 0.00 5.00
CA ARG A 861 30.18 -1.20 5.75
C ARG A 861 30.66 -2.49 5.09
N MET A 862 30.50 -2.62 3.77
CA MET A 862 31.03 -3.74 3.00
C MET A 862 32.56 -3.82 3.11
N MET A 863 33.25 -2.68 2.96
CA MET A 863 34.71 -2.62 3.04
C MET A 863 35.24 -3.03 4.42
N ALA A 864 34.61 -2.56 5.50
CA ALA A 864 34.97 -2.96 6.85
C ALA A 864 34.88 -4.49 7.02
N GLY A 865 33.79 -5.12 6.57
CA GLY A 865 33.66 -6.58 6.63
C GLY A 865 34.69 -7.32 5.79
N PHE A 866 34.98 -6.83 4.58
CA PHE A 866 36.02 -7.39 3.74
C PHE A 866 37.42 -7.31 4.41
N PHE A 867 37.78 -6.14 4.96
CA PHE A 867 39.04 -5.96 5.67
C PHE A 867 39.16 -6.84 6.91
N ARG A 868 38.06 -7.07 7.64
CA ARG A 868 38.07 -7.94 8.83
C ARG A 868 38.39 -9.38 8.49
N ILE A 869 37.90 -9.88 7.35
CA ILE A 869 38.25 -11.21 6.85
C ILE A 869 39.73 -11.28 6.44
N LEU A 870 40.28 -10.19 5.90
CA LEU A 870 41.68 -10.11 5.46
C LEU A 870 42.69 -9.82 6.59
N GLN A 871 42.28 -9.40 7.79
CA GLN A 871 43.21 -8.95 8.84
C GLN A 871 43.99 -10.10 9.49
N PRO A 872 45.35 -10.12 9.46
CA PRO A 872 46.17 -11.14 10.15
C PRO A 872 45.83 -11.20 11.65
N GLY A 873 45.57 -12.40 12.18
CA GLY A 873 45.18 -12.60 13.59
C GLY A 873 43.70 -12.35 13.93
N GLY A 874 42.82 -12.12 12.95
CA GLY A 874 41.37 -12.06 13.16
C GLY A 874 40.71 -13.44 13.38
N PRO A 875 39.41 -13.47 13.74
CA PRO A 875 38.66 -14.73 13.96
C PRO A 875 38.61 -15.63 12.72
N TRP A 876 38.88 -15.06 11.54
CA TRP A 876 38.92 -15.73 10.24
C TRP A 876 40.32 -16.27 9.86
N TRP A 877 41.21 -16.51 10.81
CA TRP A 877 42.59 -16.97 10.54
C TRP A 877 42.64 -18.25 9.67
N PHE A 878 41.66 -19.15 9.82
CA PHE A 878 41.54 -20.39 9.05
C PHE A 878 41.20 -20.17 7.56
N LEU A 879 40.68 -18.99 7.17
CA LEU A 879 40.41 -18.66 5.76
C LEU A 879 41.67 -18.40 4.93
N ARG A 880 42.87 -18.35 5.54
CA ARG A 880 44.15 -18.16 4.82
C ARG A 880 45.07 -19.37 4.80
N GLY A 881 44.84 -20.38 5.64
CA GLY A 881 45.70 -21.54 5.71
C GLY A 881 45.46 -22.51 4.55
N ASP A 882 46.53 -22.87 3.84
CA ASP A 882 46.61 -24.17 3.17
C ASP A 882 46.43 -25.25 4.24
N VAL A 883 45.34 -25.99 4.12
CA VAL A 883 44.92 -27.03 5.08
C VAL A 883 46.03 -28.07 5.34
N LYS A 884 46.98 -28.21 4.42
CA LYS A 884 48.16 -29.09 4.55
C LYS A 884 49.19 -28.63 5.59
N LYS A 885 49.32 -27.33 5.89
CA LYS A 885 50.23 -26.83 6.94
C LYS A 885 49.59 -26.76 8.33
N ALA A 886 48.26 -26.73 8.40
CA ALA A 886 47.54 -26.71 9.67
C ALA A 886 47.62 -28.05 10.42
N GLN A 887 47.63 -29.20 9.70
CA GLN A 887 47.82 -30.51 10.33
C GLN A 887 49.22 -30.67 10.96
N VAL A 888 50.26 -30.07 10.37
CA VAL A 888 51.63 -30.12 10.92
C VAL A 888 51.77 -29.23 12.16
N ARG A 889 51.00 -28.14 12.26
CA ARG A 889 51.06 -27.21 13.41
C ARG A 889 50.31 -27.70 14.66
N VAL A 890 49.43 -28.70 14.53
CA VAL A 890 48.75 -29.31 15.69
C VAL A 890 49.68 -30.28 16.45
N GLU A 891 50.74 -30.77 15.82
CA GLU A 891 51.69 -31.71 16.44
C GLU A 891 52.94 -31.04 17.05
N GLN A 892 53.17 -29.74 16.85
CA GLN A 892 54.28 -29.02 17.47
C GLN A 892 53.86 -27.61 17.96
N PRO A 893 53.88 -27.35 19.28
CA PRO A 893 53.62 -26.01 19.81
C PRO A 893 54.91 -25.19 19.73
N GLU A 894 55.06 -24.36 18.69
CA GLU A 894 56.02 -23.25 18.73
C GLU A 894 55.36 -22.03 19.40
N GLN A 895 56.07 -21.49 20.39
CA GLN A 895 55.70 -20.32 21.18
C GLN A 895 55.50 -19.09 20.30
N GLY A 896 54.36 -18.40 20.43
CA GLY A 896 54.27 -16.99 20.03
C GLY A 896 52.95 -16.45 19.50
N ILE A 897 51.94 -17.28 19.19
CA ILE A 897 50.63 -16.78 18.74
C ILE A 897 49.52 -17.60 19.40
N GLU A 898 48.89 -17.05 20.45
CA GLU A 898 47.70 -17.66 21.03
C GLU A 898 46.57 -17.72 19.99
N PRO A 899 45.94 -18.89 19.77
CA PRO A 899 44.76 -18.98 18.94
C PRO A 899 43.61 -18.18 19.56
N TRP A 900 42.83 -17.51 18.71
CA TRP A 900 41.59 -16.85 19.10
C TRP A 900 40.68 -17.87 19.80
N LYS A 901 40.43 -17.68 21.10
CA LYS A 901 39.43 -18.45 21.84
C LYS A 901 38.07 -17.74 21.70
N PRO A 902 36.99 -18.46 21.32
CA PRO A 902 35.65 -17.91 21.45
C PRO A 902 35.42 -17.50 22.90
N VAL A 903 34.82 -16.34 23.11
CA VAL A 903 34.49 -15.87 24.46
C VAL A 903 33.37 -16.77 24.99
N ASP A 904 33.70 -17.67 25.91
CA ASP A 904 32.70 -18.41 26.67
C ASP A 904 31.89 -17.42 27.51
N VAL A 905 30.57 -17.44 27.32
CA VAL A 905 29.61 -16.52 27.94
C VAL A 905 29.53 -16.68 29.48
N GLN A 906 30.26 -17.64 30.06
CA GLN A 906 30.25 -17.93 31.50
C GLN A 906 31.41 -17.35 32.31
N ASP A 907 32.52 -16.89 31.71
CA ASP A 907 33.67 -16.37 32.47
C ASP A 907 33.96 -14.90 32.16
N GLN A 908 33.18 -14.00 32.78
CA GLN A 908 33.58 -12.60 32.98
C GLN A 908 33.29 -12.17 34.42
N GLN A 909 34.15 -12.61 35.34
CA GLN A 909 34.40 -11.88 36.58
C GLN A 909 35.35 -10.70 36.25
N PRO A 910 35.05 -9.45 36.65
CA PRO A 910 35.94 -8.34 36.41
C PRO A 910 37.09 -8.35 37.44
N GLN A 911 38.31 -8.64 37.00
CA GLN A 911 39.49 -8.21 37.77
C GLN A 911 39.70 -6.71 37.54
N ALA A 912 39.54 -5.96 38.62
CA ALA A 912 39.88 -4.54 38.68
C ALA A 912 41.39 -4.37 38.49
N ALA A 913 41.80 -3.59 37.49
CA ALA A 913 43.14 -3.06 37.39
C ALA A 913 43.05 -1.53 37.38
N GLN A 914 43.42 -0.93 38.51
CA GLN A 914 43.79 0.48 38.61
C GLN A 914 44.92 0.76 37.62
N PHE A 915 44.86 1.86 36.87
CA PHE A 915 46.07 2.57 36.50
C PHE A 915 45.85 4.08 36.56
N GLN A 916 46.76 4.70 37.31
CA GLN A 916 46.93 6.12 37.54
C GLN A 916 47.46 6.83 36.28
N ILE A 917 46.96 8.06 36.11
CA ILE A 917 47.41 9.19 35.26
C ILE A 917 47.28 8.98 33.75
#